data_AF-A0A9P6SNZ3-F1
#
_entry.id   AF-A0A9P6SNZ3-F1
#
_cell.length_a   1.000
_cell.length_b   1.000
_cell.length_c   1.000
_cell.angle_alpha   90.00
_cell.angle_beta   90.00
_cell.angle_gamma   90.00
#
_symmetry.space_group_name_H-M   'P 1'
#
loop_
_entity.id
_entity.type
_entity.pdbx_description
1 polymer ?
#
loop_
_entity_poly.entity_id
_entity_poly.type
_entity_poly.pdbx_seq_one_letter_code
_entity_poly.pdbx_strand_id
1 'polypeptide(L)'
;QAIPDVEYGIHRLRSQRLRERENVLYIPPQAKPTLQSSDDTLFPPMEKTLRLLAGSVQVILLLGDSGGGKSTFNLQLERTLWRAYKRGGAIPLHISLPAIDNPQQNMIAKQLQQLNFSDIQIQEFKQHRQFIVICDGYDESQLKRNIYTTNQLNQPGQWTAKMISSCRSQYLGSDYRARFQPTGDRYHRPTTELFQEAVIASFSRTQIEHYVEQFVQKTPLQAAIPTLPSWTVKEYTDKLNKIPKVIELVSNPFLLTLALRALPRVVLCKEKLSDIRLTRVGLYDHFIEEWLETNKMRLEASTLSIEAQGTLDEILDANFIQVSINYQKDLAAGIYRSKKEAQSFSIPLTRSGSQYQFLHRSILEYLYSRVMSDPAEASHISIHMEYGPTESVESILDHPLNQWSIVSEPSILQFLAERAKLEPLFKSRLLAAVEESKVDARVSRAAANAISILVRSGVWFNGADLCEIRIPGADIQGGQFDSADMEGADLSNVDMSKAWLRQANLSGTQMGGVQFGELPYLTVGARVGKYVFSSDGAVLAVSTVDSEISVYNTTTWTTIAEYTGGFAIDISPTTRELAKEGHDYDVEVGYILTGETRLVLKGHSKRIIHIAYSPSGSLIASASNDTTVRVCSTESGNSLHVLRDHTGYHG
;
A
#
# COMPACT_ATOMS: atom_id res chain seq x y z
N GLN A 1 1.02 39.51 -34.95
CA GLN A 1 1.54 38.28 -35.56
C GLN A 1 0.35 37.34 -35.73
N ALA A 2 0.21 36.67 -36.88
CA ALA A 2 -0.88 35.71 -37.08
C ALA A 2 -0.81 34.63 -35.99
N ILE A 3 -1.93 34.37 -35.31
CA ILE A 3 -2.04 33.29 -34.33
C ILE A 3 -1.61 32.00 -35.05
N PRO A 4 -0.60 31.25 -34.55
CA PRO A 4 -0.22 29.98 -35.15
C PRO A 4 -1.43 29.06 -35.22
N ASP A 5 -1.70 28.42 -36.37
CA ASP A 5 -2.77 27.43 -36.47
C ASP A 5 -2.41 26.18 -35.66
N VAL A 6 -2.79 26.20 -34.38
CA VAL A 6 -2.53 25.11 -33.44
C VAL A 6 -3.29 23.82 -33.80
N GLU A 7 -4.36 23.90 -34.60
CA GLU A 7 -5.16 22.74 -34.97
C GLU A 7 -4.40 21.78 -35.91
N TYR A 8 -3.48 22.28 -36.73
CA TYR A 8 -2.61 21.43 -37.53
C TYR A 8 -1.75 20.52 -36.63
N GLY A 9 -1.14 21.08 -35.59
CA GLY A 9 -0.34 20.33 -34.62
C GLY A 9 -1.18 19.33 -33.83
N ILE A 10 -2.39 19.71 -33.42
CA ILE A 10 -3.35 18.82 -32.75
C ILE A 10 -3.75 17.66 -33.66
N HIS A 11 -4.02 17.92 -34.95
CA HIS A 11 -4.37 16.88 -35.91
C HIS A 11 -3.23 15.86 -36.09
N ARG A 12 -1.98 16.34 -36.20
CA ARG A 12 -0.80 15.48 -36.25
C ARG A 12 -0.70 14.60 -34.99
N LEU A 13 -0.85 15.19 -33.81
CA LEU A 13 -0.85 14.45 -32.54
C LEU A 13 -1.95 13.39 -32.49
N ARG A 14 -3.18 13.75 -32.90
CA ARG A 14 -4.32 12.83 -32.97
C ARG A 14 -4.02 11.62 -33.86
N SER A 15 -3.55 11.85 -35.09
CA SER A 15 -3.21 10.77 -36.02
C SER A 15 -2.10 9.87 -35.47
N GLN A 16 -1.10 10.45 -34.81
CA GLN A 16 -0.04 9.69 -34.16
C GLN A 16 -0.60 8.80 -33.04
N ARG A 17 -1.38 9.37 -32.09
CA ARG A 17 -1.94 8.64 -30.95
C ARG A 17 -2.91 7.52 -31.34
N LEU A 18 -3.71 7.73 -32.39
CA LEU A 18 -4.63 6.70 -32.88
C LEU A 18 -3.90 5.50 -33.50
N ARG A 19 -2.77 5.74 -34.20
CA ARG A 19 -1.92 4.69 -34.78
C ARG A 19 -1.14 3.92 -33.72
N GLU A 20 -0.49 4.63 -32.79
CA GLU A 20 0.30 4.04 -31.70
C GLU A 20 -0.49 3.01 -30.86
N ARG A 21 -1.83 3.12 -30.86
CA ARG A 21 -2.72 2.36 -29.96
C ARG A 21 -3.62 1.38 -30.66
N GLU A 22 -3.43 1.15 -31.95
CA GLU A 22 -4.34 0.36 -32.75
C GLU A 22 -4.44 -1.10 -32.29
N ASN A 23 -3.29 -1.70 -31.96
CA ASN A 23 -3.13 -3.13 -31.67
C ASN A 23 -3.01 -3.47 -30.17
N VAL A 24 -3.29 -2.52 -29.27
CA VAL A 24 -3.25 -2.79 -27.82
C VAL A 24 -4.38 -3.76 -27.46
N LEU A 25 -4.03 -4.89 -26.84
CA LEU A 25 -5.01 -5.83 -26.30
C LEU A 25 -5.70 -5.16 -25.10
N TYR A 26 -7.02 -4.96 -25.22
CA TYR A 26 -7.83 -4.29 -24.21
C TYR A 26 -9.11 -5.08 -23.97
N ILE A 27 -9.30 -5.50 -22.73
CA ILE A 27 -10.56 -6.03 -22.21
C ILE A 27 -11.15 -4.95 -21.30
N PRO A 28 -12.41 -4.51 -21.50
CA PRO A 28 -13.04 -3.52 -20.64
C PRO A 28 -12.99 -3.98 -19.17
N PRO A 29 -12.30 -3.23 -18.28
CA PRO A 29 -12.25 -3.58 -16.87
C PRO A 29 -13.60 -3.27 -16.19
N GLN A 30 -13.80 -3.82 -15.00
CA GLN A 30 -14.83 -3.36 -14.08
C GLN A 30 -14.17 -2.52 -12.98
N ALA A 31 -14.93 -1.63 -12.36
CA ALA A 31 -14.45 -0.83 -11.24
C ALA A 31 -15.50 -0.67 -10.16
N LYS A 32 -15.06 -0.47 -8.92
CA LYS A 32 -15.91 -0.15 -7.77
C LYS A 32 -15.68 1.30 -7.32
N PRO A 33 -16.63 1.92 -6.58
CA PRO A 33 -16.55 3.35 -6.27
C PRO A 33 -15.36 3.74 -5.39
N THR A 34 -15.08 2.95 -4.36
CA THR A 34 -14.00 3.20 -3.39
C THR A 34 -13.28 1.90 -3.01
N LEU A 35 -12.14 2.02 -2.30
CA LEU A 35 -11.38 0.86 -1.83
C LEU A 35 -12.21 -0.04 -0.89
N GLN A 36 -13.09 0.55 -0.08
CA GLN A 36 -13.94 -0.13 0.89
C GLN A 36 -15.23 -0.72 0.28
N SER A 37 -15.54 -0.39 -0.97
CA SER A 37 -16.77 -0.87 -1.61
C SER A 37 -16.68 -2.38 -1.89
N SER A 38 -17.81 -3.09 -1.81
CA SER A 38 -17.90 -4.51 -2.20
C SER A 38 -17.93 -4.68 -3.71
N ASP A 39 -17.63 -5.89 -4.18
CA ASP A 39 -17.66 -6.22 -5.61
C ASP A 39 -19.08 -6.32 -6.18
N ASP A 40 -20.14 -6.19 -5.36
CA ASP A 40 -21.52 -6.07 -5.85
C ASP A 40 -21.82 -4.68 -6.45
N THR A 41 -20.91 -3.72 -6.24
CA THR A 41 -21.04 -2.33 -6.70
C THR A 41 -20.28 -2.04 -7.99
N LEU A 42 -19.87 -3.09 -8.71
CA LEU A 42 -19.08 -2.97 -9.93
C LEU A 42 -19.84 -2.23 -11.04
N PHE A 43 -19.11 -1.38 -11.75
CA PHE A 43 -19.59 -0.65 -12.91
C PHE A 43 -18.52 -0.58 -14.02
N PRO A 44 -18.93 -0.39 -15.29
CA PRO A 44 -18.01 -0.09 -16.38
C PRO A 44 -17.34 1.28 -16.20
N PRO A 45 -16.02 1.36 -15.94
CA PRO A 45 -15.36 2.62 -15.61
C PRO A 45 -15.26 3.56 -16.81
N MET A 46 -15.24 3.05 -18.04
CA MET A 46 -15.11 3.88 -19.25
C MET A 46 -16.31 4.82 -19.40
N GLU A 47 -17.53 4.26 -19.38
CA GLU A 47 -18.77 5.03 -19.52
C GLU A 47 -18.98 6.02 -18.38
N LYS A 48 -18.69 5.59 -17.14
CA LYS A 48 -18.75 6.49 -15.97
C LYS A 48 -17.75 7.63 -16.11
N THR A 49 -16.50 7.35 -16.48
CA THR A 49 -15.46 8.37 -16.66
C THR A 49 -15.87 9.40 -17.71
N LEU A 50 -16.37 8.96 -18.88
CA LEU A 50 -16.82 9.87 -19.93
C LEU A 50 -17.99 10.76 -19.47
N ARG A 51 -18.96 10.20 -18.71
CA ARG A 51 -20.05 10.98 -18.11
C ARG A 51 -19.55 12.02 -17.11
N LEU A 52 -18.62 11.64 -16.23
CA LEU A 52 -18.03 12.56 -15.24
C LEU A 52 -17.23 13.68 -15.93
N LEU A 53 -16.49 13.35 -17.00
CA LEU A 53 -15.77 14.32 -17.82
C LEU A 53 -16.68 15.28 -18.59
N ALA A 54 -17.94 14.93 -18.83
CA ALA A 54 -18.94 15.87 -19.37
C ALA A 54 -19.56 16.78 -18.28
N GLY A 55 -19.52 16.37 -17.01
CA GLY A 55 -20.11 17.09 -15.87
C GLY A 55 -19.19 18.15 -15.23
N SER A 56 -19.34 18.36 -13.92
CA SER A 56 -18.56 19.34 -13.13
C SER A 56 -17.27 18.79 -12.52
N VAL A 57 -17.02 17.48 -12.63
CA VAL A 57 -15.82 16.85 -12.05
C VAL A 57 -14.56 17.47 -12.64
N GLN A 58 -13.61 17.77 -11.76
CA GLN A 58 -12.28 18.28 -12.10
C GLN A 58 -11.22 17.18 -12.00
N VAL A 59 -11.34 16.28 -11.02
CA VAL A 59 -10.35 15.22 -10.78
C VAL A 59 -11.03 13.86 -10.63
N ILE A 60 -10.54 12.88 -11.38
CA ILE A 60 -10.89 11.46 -11.25
C ILE A 60 -9.64 10.69 -10.84
N LEU A 61 -9.67 10.04 -9.69
CA LEU A 61 -8.59 9.18 -9.21
C LEU A 61 -8.92 7.71 -9.54
N LEU A 62 -8.08 7.10 -10.36
CA LEU A 62 -8.19 5.71 -10.78
C LEU A 62 -7.20 4.84 -9.98
N LEU A 63 -7.73 4.02 -9.09
CA LEU A 63 -6.97 3.14 -8.21
C LEU A 63 -7.00 1.70 -8.71
N GLY A 64 -6.12 0.88 -8.15
CA GLY A 64 -6.08 -0.56 -8.40
C GLY A 64 -4.68 -1.12 -8.23
N ASP A 65 -4.55 -2.44 -8.26
CA ASP A 65 -3.29 -3.10 -7.97
C ASP A 65 -2.28 -2.97 -9.12
N SER A 66 -1.00 -3.24 -8.82
CA SER A 66 0.06 -3.31 -9.85
C SER A 66 -0.32 -4.34 -10.92
N GLY A 67 -0.21 -3.98 -12.21
CA GLY A 67 -0.63 -4.87 -13.30
C GLY A 67 -2.15 -4.97 -13.53
N GLY A 68 -2.98 -4.28 -12.74
CA GLY A 68 -4.46 -4.31 -12.84
C GLY A 68 -5.05 -3.69 -14.13
N GLY A 69 -4.23 -3.16 -15.04
CA GLY A 69 -4.70 -2.59 -16.31
C GLY A 69 -5.04 -1.09 -16.28
N LYS A 70 -4.62 -0.34 -15.25
CA LYS A 70 -4.81 1.12 -15.14
C LYS A 70 -4.22 1.89 -16.33
N SER A 71 -2.96 1.62 -16.68
CA SER A 71 -2.29 2.24 -17.82
C SER A 71 -2.99 1.88 -19.14
N THR A 72 -3.37 0.62 -19.33
CA THR A 72 -4.14 0.19 -20.51
C THR A 72 -5.48 0.90 -20.61
N PHE A 73 -6.18 1.08 -19.49
CA PHE A 73 -7.41 1.88 -19.42
C PHE A 73 -7.16 3.34 -19.80
N ASN A 74 -6.13 3.98 -19.25
CA ASN A 74 -5.75 5.36 -19.57
C ASN A 74 -5.44 5.54 -21.06
N LEU A 75 -4.69 4.60 -21.66
CA LEU A 75 -4.39 4.63 -23.09
C LEU A 75 -5.66 4.48 -23.94
N GLN A 76 -6.59 3.61 -23.54
CA GLN A 76 -7.84 3.42 -24.24
C GLN A 76 -8.81 4.59 -24.06
N LEU A 77 -8.83 5.23 -22.88
CA LEU A 77 -9.60 6.44 -22.60
C LEU A 77 -9.16 7.56 -23.53
N GLU A 78 -7.86 7.85 -23.62
CA GLU A 78 -7.37 8.87 -24.54
C GLU A 78 -7.67 8.51 -26.00
N ARG A 79 -7.54 7.23 -26.42
CA ARG A 79 -7.93 6.81 -27.78
C ARG A 79 -9.41 7.11 -28.06
N THR A 80 -10.28 6.85 -27.09
CA THR A 80 -11.73 7.14 -27.16
C THR A 80 -11.99 8.64 -27.27
N LEU A 81 -11.32 9.45 -26.45
CA LEU A 81 -11.44 10.90 -26.49
C LEU A 81 -10.91 11.49 -27.82
N TRP A 82 -9.79 10.99 -28.36
CA TRP A 82 -9.29 11.41 -29.67
C TRP A 82 -10.20 11.04 -30.83
N ARG A 83 -10.93 9.93 -30.75
CA ARG A 83 -11.96 9.59 -31.74
C ARG A 83 -13.12 10.57 -31.70
N ALA A 84 -13.54 10.98 -30.51
CA ALA A 84 -14.62 11.94 -30.28
C ALA A 84 -14.21 13.41 -30.50
N TYR A 85 -12.91 13.71 -30.55
CA TYR A 85 -12.39 15.07 -30.67
C TYR A 85 -12.94 15.80 -31.92
N LYS A 86 -13.41 17.03 -31.70
CA LYS A 86 -13.81 17.99 -32.74
C LYS A 86 -12.94 19.24 -32.60
N ARG A 87 -12.74 19.98 -33.70
CA ARG A 87 -11.96 21.24 -33.73
C ARG A 87 -12.42 22.18 -32.61
N GLY A 88 -11.49 22.74 -31.85
CA GLY A 88 -11.78 23.59 -30.69
C GLY A 88 -12.20 22.84 -29.41
N GLY A 89 -12.39 21.53 -29.45
CA GLY A 89 -12.74 20.72 -28.28
C GLY A 89 -11.59 20.58 -27.28
N ALA A 90 -11.90 19.92 -26.15
CA ALA A 90 -10.92 19.60 -25.13
C ALA A 90 -9.87 18.61 -25.66
N ILE A 91 -8.60 18.91 -25.41
CA ILE A 91 -7.44 18.18 -25.94
C ILE A 91 -7.07 17.07 -24.96
N PRO A 92 -7.16 15.78 -25.34
CA PRO A 92 -6.66 14.68 -24.51
C PRO A 92 -5.14 14.71 -24.48
N LEU A 93 -4.55 14.60 -23.28
CA LEU A 93 -3.10 14.59 -23.11
C LEU A 93 -2.71 13.56 -22.05
N HIS A 94 -2.18 12.43 -22.50
CA HIS A 94 -1.56 11.46 -21.60
C HIS A 94 -0.16 11.86 -21.21
N ILE A 95 0.10 11.81 -19.91
CA ILE A 95 1.36 12.15 -19.26
C ILE A 95 1.77 10.93 -18.43
N SER A 96 2.91 10.33 -18.76
CA SER A 96 3.57 9.39 -17.86
C SER A 96 4.32 10.19 -16.80
N LEU A 97 3.81 10.19 -15.55
CA LEU A 97 4.40 10.99 -14.48
C LEU A 97 5.85 10.61 -14.17
N PRO A 98 6.26 9.32 -14.21
CA PRO A 98 7.66 8.93 -14.02
C PRO A 98 8.60 9.43 -15.13
N ALA A 99 8.07 9.75 -16.31
CA ALA A 99 8.85 10.23 -17.45
C ALA A 99 8.99 11.77 -17.49
N ILE A 100 8.39 12.49 -16.53
CA ILE A 100 8.50 13.95 -16.43
C ILE A 100 9.41 14.31 -15.27
N ASP A 101 10.44 15.09 -15.57
CA ASP A 101 11.29 15.69 -14.54
C ASP A 101 10.48 16.70 -13.72
N ASN A 102 10.50 16.55 -12.39
CA ASN A 102 9.83 17.43 -11.44
C ASN A 102 8.33 17.66 -11.81
N PRO A 103 7.46 16.63 -11.75
CA PRO A 103 6.08 16.67 -12.26
C PRO A 103 5.14 17.57 -11.45
N GLN A 104 5.57 18.03 -10.28
CA GLN A 104 4.89 19.06 -9.48
C GLN A 104 4.91 20.46 -10.13
N GLN A 105 5.64 20.67 -11.23
CA GLN A 105 5.72 21.98 -11.90
C GLN A 105 5.63 21.85 -13.43
N ASN A 106 4.66 22.57 -14.00
CA ASN A 106 4.48 22.76 -15.44
C ASN A 106 4.42 21.46 -16.25
N MET A 107 3.81 20.40 -15.71
CA MET A 107 3.80 19.07 -16.36
C MET A 107 3.18 19.10 -17.77
N ILE A 108 2.13 19.89 -17.98
CA ILE A 108 1.46 20.03 -19.28
C ILE A 108 2.40 20.68 -20.30
N ALA A 109 3.09 21.78 -19.92
CA ALA A 109 4.03 22.46 -20.79
C ALA A 109 5.18 21.55 -21.19
N LYS A 110 5.79 20.85 -20.22
CA LYS A 110 6.89 19.90 -20.45
C LYS A 110 6.47 18.79 -21.40
N GLN A 111 5.28 18.22 -21.21
CA GLN A 111 4.75 17.20 -22.12
C GLN A 111 4.55 17.73 -23.54
N LEU A 112 4.01 18.95 -23.68
CA LEU A 112 3.80 19.57 -24.99
C LEU A 112 5.13 19.90 -25.70
N GLN A 113 6.16 20.32 -24.95
CA GLN A 113 7.50 20.50 -25.49
C GLN A 113 8.10 19.18 -26.01
N GLN A 114 7.95 18.08 -25.26
CA GLN A 114 8.34 16.74 -25.74
C GLN A 114 7.59 16.30 -27.00
N LEU A 115 6.37 16.82 -27.22
CA LEU A 115 5.57 16.60 -28.42
C LEU A 115 5.89 17.59 -29.56
N ASN A 116 6.94 18.40 -29.40
CA ASN A 116 7.43 19.40 -30.37
C ASN A 116 6.47 20.58 -30.63
N PHE A 117 5.68 20.98 -29.62
CA PHE A 117 4.96 22.27 -29.67
C PHE A 117 5.88 23.40 -29.22
N SER A 118 5.82 24.55 -29.91
CA SER A 118 6.62 25.73 -29.55
C SER A 118 6.06 26.47 -28.34
N ASP A 119 6.88 27.26 -27.66
CA ASP A 119 6.44 28.03 -26.49
C ASP A 119 5.28 28.99 -26.81
N ILE A 120 5.22 29.53 -28.03
CA ILE A 120 4.11 30.38 -28.50
C ILE A 120 2.81 29.55 -28.57
N GLN A 121 2.87 28.34 -29.15
CA GLN A 121 1.71 27.44 -29.20
C GLN A 121 1.28 27.01 -27.79
N ILE A 122 2.23 26.81 -26.89
CA ILE A 122 1.96 26.44 -25.49
C ILE A 122 1.24 27.58 -24.75
N GLN A 123 1.62 28.84 -24.97
CA GLN A 123 0.90 29.99 -24.41
C GLN A 123 -0.52 30.10 -24.97
N GLU A 124 -0.67 29.90 -26.29
CA GLU A 124 -1.99 29.85 -26.95
C GLU A 124 -2.88 28.76 -26.33
N PHE A 125 -2.33 27.56 -26.14
CA PHE A 125 -3.02 26.46 -25.48
C PHE A 125 -3.43 26.81 -24.05
N LYS A 126 -2.52 27.42 -23.29
CA LYS A 126 -2.76 27.77 -21.90
C LYS A 126 -3.89 28.81 -21.74
N GLN A 127 -4.02 29.74 -22.68
CA GLN A 127 -5.01 30.82 -22.63
C GLN A 127 -6.37 30.44 -23.21
N HIS A 128 -6.39 29.60 -24.26
CA HIS A 128 -7.60 29.44 -25.08
C HIS A 128 -8.11 28.01 -25.19
N ARG A 129 -7.40 27.00 -24.66
CA ARG A 129 -7.77 25.59 -24.83
C ARG A 129 -7.98 24.86 -23.51
N GLN A 130 -8.93 23.93 -23.55
CA GLN A 130 -9.19 23.01 -22.45
C GLN A 130 -8.45 21.69 -22.67
N PHE A 131 -7.96 21.09 -21.58
CA PHE A 131 -7.30 19.80 -21.60
C PHE A 131 -8.05 18.74 -20.80
N ILE A 132 -7.96 17.49 -21.25
CA ILE A 132 -8.23 16.31 -20.42
C ILE A 132 -6.88 15.64 -20.20
N VAL A 133 -6.28 15.90 -19.05
CA VAL A 133 -4.95 15.43 -18.68
C VAL A 133 -5.07 14.06 -18.03
N ILE A 134 -4.42 13.06 -18.60
CA ILE A 134 -4.40 11.68 -18.09
C ILE A 134 -3.01 11.42 -17.53
N CYS A 135 -2.86 11.59 -16.22
CA CYS A 135 -1.63 11.36 -15.47
C CYS A 135 -1.52 9.89 -15.08
N ASP A 136 -0.55 9.18 -15.64
CA ASP A 136 -0.32 7.76 -15.38
C ASP A 136 0.87 7.54 -14.43
N GLY A 137 0.69 6.71 -13.40
CA GLY A 137 1.76 6.27 -12.50
C GLY A 137 2.12 7.28 -11.40
N TYR A 138 1.14 7.78 -10.64
CA TYR A 138 1.42 8.72 -9.54
C TYR A 138 2.34 8.13 -8.46
N ASP A 139 2.15 6.86 -8.11
CA ASP A 139 2.98 6.15 -7.12
C ASP A 139 4.47 6.08 -7.52
N GLU A 140 4.75 6.11 -8.82
CA GLU A 140 6.10 6.00 -9.38
C GLU A 140 6.80 7.37 -9.51
N SER A 141 6.09 8.47 -9.25
CA SER A 141 6.56 9.85 -9.45
C SER A 141 7.24 10.49 -8.22
N GLN A 142 7.32 9.78 -7.10
CA GLN A 142 7.82 10.25 -5.80
C GLN A 142 7.08 11.48 -5.22
N LEU A 143 5.91 11.85 -5.78
CA LEU A 143 5.14 13.01 -5.36
C LEU A 143 4.45 12.79 -4.01
N LYS A 144 4.70 13.71 -3.08
CA LYS A 144 4.00 13.78 -1.78
C LYS A 144 3.00 14.94 -1.69
N ARG A 145 3.04 15.86 -2.65
CA ARG A 145 2.22 17.08 -2.67
C ARG A 145 1.07 16.94 -3.65
N ASN A 146 0.06 17.80 -3.49
CA ASN A 146 -1.10 17.81 -4.35
C ASN A 146 -0.74 18.22 -5.78
N ILE A 147 -0.84 17.28 -6.73
CA ILE A 147 -0.40 17.49 -8.12
C ILE A 147 -1.29 18.50 -8.87
N TYR A 148 -2.57 18.59 -8.49
CA TYR A 148 -3.53 19.50 -9.09
C TYR A 148 -3.21 20.96 -8.72
N THR A 149 -2.99 21.23 -7.43
CA THR A 149 -2.71 22.59 -6.94
C THR A 149 -1.30 23.04 -7.30
N THR A 150 -0.31 22.16 -7.22
CA THR A 150 1.08 22.49 -7.57
C THR A 150 1.26 22.86 -9.05
N ASN A 151 0.48 22.26 -9.95
CA ASN A 151 0.44 22.64 -11.37
C ASN A 151 -0.54 23.78 -11.68
N GLN A 152 -1.16 24.39 -10.66
CA GLN A 152 -2.06 25.54 -10.76
C GLN A 152 -3.23 25.31 -11.74
N LEU A 153 -3.77 24.09 -11.77
CA LEU A 153 -4.87 23.77 -12.68
C LEU A 153 -6.13 24.56 -12.31
N ASN A 154 -6.81 25.08 -13.33
CA ASN A 154 -8.02 25.91 -13.24
C ASN A 154 -7.87 27.17 -12.35
N GLN A 155 -6.64 27.69 -12.22
CA GLN A 155 -6.40 29.01 -11.62
C GLN A 155 -6.47 30.13 -12.68
N PRO A 156 -6.78 31.38 -12.30
CA PRO A 156 -6.83 32.49 -13.24
C PRO A 156 -5.51 32.66 -14.03
N GLY A 157 -5.60 32.70 -15.37
CA GLY A 157 -4.43 32.82 -16.26
C GLY A 157 -3.59 31.53 -16.37
N GLN A 158 -4.07 30.41 -15.84
CA GLN A 158 -3.41 29.10 -15.89
C GLN A 158 -4.21 28.09 -16.72
N TRP A 159 -3.72 26.86 -16.78
CA TRP A 159 -4.30 25.77 -17.57
C TRP A 159 -5.77 25.49 -17.21
N THR A 160 -6.64 25.45 -18.22
CA THR A 160 -8.01 24.94 -18.04
C THR A 160 -8.01 23.43 -18.30
N ALA A 161 -8.18 22.62 -17.26
CA ALA A 161 -8.00 21.17 -17.38
C ALA A 161 -8.91 20.36 -16.47
N LYS A 162 -9.37 19.21 -16.97
CA LYS A 162 -9.82 18.08 -16.14
C LYS A 162 -8.69 17.06 -16.05
N MET A 163 -8.56 16.41 -14.91
CA MET A 163 -7.46 15.50 -14.61
C MET A 163 -7.97 14.11 -14.27
N ILE A 164 -7.39 13.10 -14.88
CA ILE A 164 -7.47 11.72 -14.45
C ILE A 164 -6.08 11.37 -13.93
N SER A 165 -5.99 10.81 -12.73
CA SER A 165 -4.72 10.33 -12.18
C SER A 165 -4.83 8.86 -11.82
N SER A 166 -3.91 8.03 -12.30
CA SER A 166 -3.81 6.63 -11.87
C SER A 166 -2.79 6.48 -10.76
N CYS A 167 -3.11 5.63 -9.79
CA CYS A 167 -2.21 5.31 -8.68
C CYS A 167 -2.43 3.88 -8.20
N ARG A 168 -1.40 3.23 -7.69
CA ARG A 168 -1.54 1.96 -6.99
C ARG A 168 -2.16 2.17 -5.60
N SER A 169 -3.18 1.36 -5.30
CA SER A 169 -3.90 1.32 -4.02
C SER A 169 -2.96 1.22 -2.81
N GLN A 170 -1.98 0.32 -2.88
CA GLN A 170 -1.04 0.00 -1.79
C GLN A 170 -0.02 1.10 -1.43
N TYR A 171 0.11 2.16 -2.24
CA TYR A 171 1.04 3.28 -1.98
C TYR A 171 0.33 4.52 -1.40
N LEU A 172 -0.94 4.37 -1.03
CA LEU A 172 -1.77 5.41 -0.49
C LEU A 172 -1.87 5.25 1.03
N GLY A 173 -1.42 6.27 1.78
CA GLY A 173 -1.65 6.37 3.22
C GLY A 173 -3.07 6.86 3.55
N SER A 174 -3.44 6.89 4.83
CA SER A 174 -4.79 7.25 5.30
C SER A 174 -5.35 8.57 4.76
N ASP A 175 -4.49 9.58 4.53
CA ASP A 175 -4.87 10.91 3.99
C ASP A 175 -4.44 11.12 2.52
N TYR A 176 -4.54 10.08 1.68
CA TYR A 176 -4.10 10.20 0.29
C TYR A 176 -4.95 11.17 -0.55
N ARG A 177 -6.24 11.37 -0.19
CA ARG A 177 -7.17 12.21 -0.95
C ARG A 177 -6.70 13.65 -1.04
N ALA A 178 -6.05 14.17 0.01
CA ALA A 178 -5.46 15.50 0.02
C ALA A 178 -4.41 15.73 -1.08
N ARG A 179 -3.83 14.67 -1.65
CA ARG A 179 -2.86 14.73 -2.77
C ARG A 179 -3.49 14.94 -4.15
N PHE A 180 -4.81 14.85 -4.26
CA PHE A 180 -5.52 14.92 -5.55
C PHE A 180 -6.70 15.89 -5.55
N GLN A 181 -7.29 16.16 -4.38
CA GLN A 181 -8.49 17.00 -4.28
C GLN A 181 -8.23 18.43 -4.79
N PRO A 182 -9.11 18.97 -5.66
CA PRO A 182 -9.08 20.38 -6.01
C PRO A 182 -9.30 21.28 -4.79
N THR A 183 -8.65 22.45 -4.77
CA THR A 183 -9.05 23.54 -3.88
C THR A 183 -10.40 24.08 -4.34
N GLY A 184 -11.35 24.24 -3.40
CA GLY A 184 -12.73 24.63 -3.70
C GLY A 184 -12.82 25.86 -4.62
N ASP A 185 -13.74 25.79 -5.58
CA ASP A 185 -14.04 26.89 -6.51
C ASP A 185 -14.59 28.12 -5.75
N ARG A 186 -14.58 29.31 -6.38
CA ARG A 186 -15.09 30.59 -5.83
C ARG A 186 -16.53 30.49 -5.30
N TYR A 187 -17.26 29.43 -5.65
CA TYR A 187 -18.64 29.15 -5.27
C TYR A 187 -18.80 28.19 -4.07
N HIS A 188 -17.72 27.80 -3.37
CA HIS A 188 -17.78 26.93 -2.18
C HIS A 188 -18.53 25.60 -2.43
N ARG A 189 -18.36 25.00 -3.62
CA ARG A 189 -18.94 23.69 -3.90
C ARG A 189 -18.32 22.61 -3.01
N PRO A 190 -19.08 21.62 -2.54
CA PRO A 190 -18.53 20.49 -1.79
C PRO A 190 -17.41 19.83 -2.59
N THR A 191 -16.26 19.56 -1.96
CA THR A 191 -15.12 18.88 -2.59
C THR A 191 -15.49 17.51 -3.16
N THR A 192 -16.55 16.90 -2.63
CA THR A 192 -17.15 15.62 -3.08
C THR A 192 -17.75 15.69 -4.49
N GLU A 193 -18.13 16.87 -4.99
CA GLU A 193 -18.68 17.04 -6.35
C GLU A 193 -17.58 17.21 -7.41
N LEU A 194 -16.40 17.69 -7.03
CA LEU A 194 -15.29 17.98 -7.94
C LEU A 194 -14.28 16.84 -8.04
N PHE A 195 -14.27 15.95 -7.05
CA PHE A 195 -13.35 14.83 -6.93
C PHE A 195 -14.12 13.50 -6.89
N GLN A 196 -13.74 12.57 -7.76
CA GLN A 196 -14.34 11.24 -7.84
C GLN A 196 -13.27 10.16 -7.86
N GLU A 197 -13.61 8.98 -7.35
CA GLU A 197 -12.71 7.82 -7.31
C GLU A 197 -13.34 6.64 -8.07
N ALA A 198 -12.47 5.80 -8.61
CA ALA A 198 -12.83 4.49 -9.13
C ALA A 198 -11.67 3.53 -8.89
N VAL A 199 -11.95 2.34 -8.40
CA VAL A 199 -10.94 1.30 -8.16
C VAL A 199 -11.15 0.19 -9.17
N ILE A 200 -10.17 -0.04 -10.05
CA ILE A 200 -10.20 -1.16 -10.99
C ILE A 200 -10.23 -2.46 -10.20
N ALA A 201 -11.22 -3.29 -10.52
CA ALA A 201 -11.37 -4.62 -9.95
C ALA A 201 -10.58 -5.66 -10.75
N SER A 202 -10.27 -6.76 -10.09
CA SER A 202 -9.70 -7.95 -10.72
C SER A 202 -10.61 -8.49 -11.83
N PHE A 203 -10.03 -9.16 -12.82
CA PHE A 203 -10.81 -9.76 -13.89
C PHE A 203 -11.70 -10.89 -13.36
N SER A 204 -12.95 -10.86 -13.81
CA SER A 204 -13.87 -11.99 -13.73
C SER A 204 -13.45 -13.12 -14.67
N ARG A 205 -14.02 -14.31 -14.46
CA ARG A 205 -13.76 -15.48 -15.34
C ARG A 205 -14.09 -15.20 -16.81
N THR A 206 -15.18 -14.48 -17.07
CA THR A 206 -15.58 -14.12 -18.44
C THR A 206 -14.59 -13.14 -19.09
N GLN A 207 -14.04 -12.19 -18.32
CA GLN A 207 -12.98 -11.30 -18.81
C GLN A 207 -11.68 -12.06 -19.08
N ILE A 208 -11.33 -13.07 -18.26
CA ILE A 208 -10.17 -13.94 -18.50
C ILE A 208 -10.36 -14.72 -19.81
N GLU A 209 -11.52 -15.36 -20.01
CA GLU A 209 -11.82 -16.11 -21.24
C GLU A 209 -11.70 -15.22 -22.49
N HIS A 210 -12.30 -14.02 -22.44
CA HIS A 210 -12.20 -13.07 -23.56
C HIS A 210 -10.77 -12.58 -23.80
N TYR A 211 -9.97 -12.43 -22.74
CA TYR A 211 -8.55 -12.13 -22.86
C TYR A 211 -7.79 -13.24 -23.58
N VAL A 212 -8.04 -14.50 -23.22
CA VAL A 212 -7.41 -15.67 -23.86
C VAL A 212 -7.74 -15.72 -25.36
N GLU A 213 -9.00 -15.47 -25.73
CA GLU A 213 -9.42 -15.40 -27.14
C GLU A 213 -8.60 -14.35 -27.92
N GLN A 214 -8.50 -13.13 -27.38
CA GLN A 214 -7.73 -12.05 -28.00
C GLN A 214 -6.23 -12.37 -28.04
N PHE A 215 -5.70 -13.01 -27.00
CA PHE A 215 -4.29 -13.39 -26.91
C PHE A 215 -3.91 -14.40 -28.00
N VAL A 216 -4.67 -15.50 -28.13
CA VAL A 216 -4.42 -16.54 -29.14
C VAL A 216 -4.48 -15.96 -30.56
N GLN A 217 -5.39 -15.01 -30.82
CA GLN A 217 -5.51 -14.37 -32.14
C GLN A 217 -4.36 -13.40 -32.44
N LYS A 218 -3.89 -12.64 -31.45
CA LYS A 218 -2.96 -11.51 -31.66
C LYS A 218 -1.50 -11.84 -31.34
N THR A 219 -1.24 -12.92 -30.60
CA THR A 219 0.11 -13.25 -30.08
C THR A 219 0.49 -14.68 -30.47
N PRO A 220 0.99 -14.90 -31.70
CA PRO A 220 1.43 -16.22 -32.13
C PRO A 220 2.78 -16.57 -31.49
N LEU A 221 2.77 -17.28 -30.36
CA LEU A 221 3.99 -17.64 -29.62
C LEU A 221 5.00 -18.45 -30.44
N GLN A 222 4.53 -19.30 -31.36
CA GLN A 222 5.38 -20.08 -32.25
C GLN A 222 6.24 -19.24 -33.19
N ALA A 223 5.81 -18.00 -33.52
CA ALA A 223 6.62 -17.09 -34.32
C ALA A 223 7.86 -16.61 -33.56
N ALA A 224 7.82 -16.60 -32.23
CA ALA A 224 8.95 -16.23 -31.38
C ALA A 224 9.76 -17.47 -30.93
N ILE A 225 9.09 -18.60 -30.64
CA ILE A 225 9.72 -19.83 -30.14
C ILE A 225 9.12 -21.03 -30.88
N PRO A 226 9.76 -21.49 -31.97
CA PRO A 226 9.22 -22.55 -32.83
C PRO A 226 9.03 -23.91 -32.14
N THR A 227 9.73 -24.15 -31.03
CA THR A 227 9.66 -25.40 -30.26
C THR A 227 8.42 -25.53 -29.39
N LEU A 228 7.63 -24.46 -29.22
CA LEU A 228 6.41 -24.49 -28.40
C LEU A 228 5.19 -25.03 -29.19
N PRO A 229 4.28 -25.73 -28.51
CA PRO A 229 3.04 -26.20 -29.11
C PRO A 229 2.10 -25.01 -29.40
N SER A 230 1.36 -25.10 -30.50
CA SER A 230 0.29 -24.14 -30.81
C SER A 230 -0.94 -24.52 -30.02
N TRP A 231 -1.24 -23.76 -28.97
CA TRP A 231 -2.42 -24.00 -28.14
C TRP A 231 -3.63 -23.20 -28.62
N THR A 232 -4.77 -23.88 -28.65
CA THR A 232 -6.10 -23.31 -28.87
C THR A 232 -6.61 -22.59 -27.61
N VAL A 233 -7.64 -21.75 -27.78
CA VAL A 233 -8.34 -21.08 -26.66
C VAL A 233 -8.82 -22.10 -25.63
N LYS A 234 -9.32 -23.25 -26.09
CA LYS A 234 -9.81 -24.34 -25.22
C LYS A 234 -8.69 -24.94 -24.39
N GLU A 235 -7.52 -25.18 -24.98
CA GLU A 235 -6.38 -25.74 -24.24
C GLU A 235 -5.90 -24.79 -23.15
N TYR A 236 -5.75 -23.49 -23.43
CA TYR A 236 -5.41 -22.50 -22.41
C TYR A 236 -6.44 -22.48 -21.28
N THR A 237 -7.73 -22.42 -21.62
CA THR A 237 -8.82 -22.37 -20.64
C THR A 237 -8.85 -23.63 -19.77
N ASP A 238 -8.68 -24.80 -20.38
CA ASP A 238 -8.61 -26.08 -19.66
C ASP A 238 -7.42 -26.14 -18.69
N LYS A 239 -6.23 -25.65 -19.09
CA LYS A 239 -5.06 -25.63 -18.21
C LYS A 239 -5.20 -24.64 -17.06
N LEU A 240 -5.69 -23.43 -17.33
CA LEU A 240 -5.95 -22.42 -16.30
C LEU A 240 -6.92 -22.93 -15.22
N ASN A 241 -7.94 -23.70 -15.62
CA ASN A 241 -8.92 -24.27 -14.70
C ASN A 241 -8.41 -25.49 -13.93
N LYS A 242 -7.49 -26.28 -14.52
CA LYS A 242 -6.98 -27.53 -13.91
C LYS A 242 -5.76 -27.32 -13.01
N ILE A 243 -4.96 -26.28 -13.24
CA ILE A 243 -3.76 -26.03 -12.42
C ILE A 243 -4.18 -25.32 -11.12
N PRO A 244 -3.83 -25.88 -9.94
CA PRO A 244 -4.27 -25.32 -8.66
C PRO A 244 -3.82 -23.87 -8.45
N LYS A 245 -4.72 -23.02 -7.91
CA LYS A 245 -4.47 -21.62 -7.51
C LYS A 245 -4.05 -20.65 -8.63
N VAL A 246 -3.99 -21.10 -9.88
CA VAL A 246 -3.62 -20.23 -11.01
C VAL A 246 -4.72 -19.23 -11.33
N ILE A 247 -6.00 -19.61 -11.20
CA ILE A 247 -7.12 -18.71 -11.53
C ILE A 247 -7.13 -17.42 -10.69
N GLU A 248 -6.78 -17.53 -9.39
CA GLU A 248 -6.65 -16.38 -8.48
C GLU A 248 -5.49 -15.48 -8.92
N LEU A 249 -4.36 -16.09 -9.31
CA LEU A 249 -3.16 -15.39 -9.78
C LEU A 249 -3.43 -14.62 -11.08
N VAL A 250 -4.13 -15.23 -12.04
CA VAL A 250 -4.39 -14.64 -13.37
C VAL A 250 -5.61 -13.72 -13.41
N SER A 251 -6.27 -13.50 -12.27
CA SER A 251 -7.28 -12.44 -12.15
C SER A 251 -6.64 -11.05 -12.31
N ASN A 252 -5.31 -10.94 -12.17
CA ASN A 252 -4.53 -9.79 -12.57
C ASN A 252 -4.16 -9.86 -14.08
N PRO A 253 -4.54 -8.88 -14.92
CA PRO A 253 -4.34 -8.93 -16.38
C PRO A 253 -2.87 -9.07 -16.82
N PHE A 254 -1.94 -8.43 -16.10
CA PHE A 254 -0.52 -8.56 -16.41
C PHE A 254 -0.02 -9.98 -16.10
N LEU A 255 -0.40 -10.54 -14.95
CA LEU A 255 -0.04 -11.92 -14.59
C LEU A 255 -0.71 -12.95 -15.52
N LEU A 256 -1.93 -12.69 -15.98
CA LEU A 256 -2.58 -13.50 -17.02
C LEU A 256 -1.72 -13.54 -18.28
N THR A 257 -1.20 -12.40 -18.71
CA THR A 257 -0.31 -12.33 -19.88
C THR A 257 0.93 -13.19 -19.67
N LEU A 258 1.59 -13.06 -18.52
CA LEU A 258 2.78 -13.86 -18.21
C LEU A 258 2.45 -15.35 -18.14
N ALA A 259 1.32 -15.71 -17.53
CA ALA A 259 0.86 -17.09 -17.43
C ALA A 259 0.58 -17.70 -18.80
N LEU A 260 -0.13 -17.00 -19.69
CA LEU A 260 -0.42 -17.51 -21.03
C LEU A 260 0.86 -17.73 -21.85
N ARG A 261 1.90 -16.92 -21.65
CA ARG A 261 3.22 -17.17 -22.26
C ARG A 261 3.93 -18.37 -21.64
N ALA A 262 3.87 -18.50 -20.32
CA ALA A 262 4.62 -19.51 -19.59
C ALA A 262 4.03 -20.92 -19.66
N LEU A 263 2.70 -21.02 -19.71
CA LEU A 263 1.99 -22.29 -19.59
C LEU A 263 2.40 -23.36 -20.61
N PRO A 264 2.57 -23.06 -21.92
CA PRO A 264 2.99 -24.07 -22.89
C PRO A 264 4.29 -24.76 -22.50
N ARG A 265 5.30 -24.01 -22.06
CA ARG A 265 6.59 -24.55 -21.65
C ARG A 265 6.50 -25.28 -20.30
N VAL A 266 5.85 -24.69 -19.31
CA VAL A 266 5.73 -25.28 -17.96
C VAL A 266 4.98 -26.62 -18.00
N VAL A 267 3.93 -26.73 -18.81
CA VAL A 267 3.14 -27.96 -18.93
C VAL A 267 3.92 -29.05 -19.68
N LEU A 268 4.73 -28.70 -20.68
CA LEU A 268 5.58 -29.68 -21.37
C LEU A 268 6.60 -30.35 -20.44
N CYS A 269 7.12 -29.61 -19.46
CA CYS A 269 8.15 -30.10 -18.55
C CYS A 269 7.62 -30.95 -17.37
N LYS A 270 6.31 -31.23 -17.30
CA LYS A 270 5.68 -31.92 -16.16
C LYS A 270 4.72 -33.02 -16.62
N GLU A 271 4.83 -34.20 -16.00
CA GLU A 271 3.94 -35.33 -16.30
C GLU A 271 2.51 -35.12 -15.77
N LYS A 272 2.35 -34.51 -14.59
CA LYS A 272 1.05 -34.22 -13.98
C LYS A 272 0.85 -32.73 -13.76
N LEU A 273 -0.36 -32.24 -14.08
CA LEU A 273 -0.73 -30.84 -13.86
C LEU A 273 -0.79 -30.45 -12.37
N SER A 274 -1.04 -31.43 -11.48
CA SER A 274 -1.04 -31.22 -10.02
C SER A 274 0.33 -30.80 -9.47
N ASP A 275 1.40 -31.12 -10.19
CA ASP A 275 2.77 -30.92 -9.75
C ASP A 275 3.27 -29.52 -10.17
N ILE A 276 2.48 -28.80 -10.97
CA ILE A 276 2.76 -27.44 -11.39
C ILE A 276 2.40 -26.49 -10.25
N ARG A 277 3.44 -25.86 -9.69
CA ARG A 277 3.32 -24.78 -8.71
C ARG A 277 3.67 -23.46 -9.39
N LEU A 278 2.67 -22.82 -9.98
CA LEU A 278 2.81 -21.49 -10.59
C LEU A 278 2.63 -20.42 -9.51
N THR A 279 3.71 -19.69 -9.21
CA THR A 279 3.71 -18.54 -8.31
C THR A 279 3.88 -17.26 -9.12
N ARG A 280 3.57 -16.10 -8.52
CA ARG A 280 3.85 -14.81 -9.19
C ARG A 280 5.35 -14.70 -9.46
N VAL A 281 6.22 -14.93 -8.48
CA VAL A 281 7.68 -14.96 -8.71
C VAL A 281 8.07 -15.88 -9.89
N GLY A 282 7.57 -17.12 -9.91
CA GLY A 282 7.90 -18.08 -10.96
C GLY A 282 7.44 -17.67 -12.37
N LEU A 283 6.33 -16.94 -12.48
CA LEU A 283 5.90 -16.34 -13.76
C LEU A 283 6.89 -15.29 -14.26
N TYR A 284 7.51 -14.52 -13.37
CA TYR A 284 8.51 -13.51 -13.75
C TYR A 284 9.85 -14.17 -14.08
N ASP A 285 10.29 -15.16 -13.29
CA ASP A 285 11.50 -15.95 -13.63
C ASP A 285 11.36 -16.51 -15.06
N HIS A 286 10.23 -17.16 -15.34
CA HIS A 286 9.95 -17.72 -16.67
C HIS A 286 9.94 -16.66 -17.78
N PHE A 287 9.26 -15.53 -17.54
CA PHE A 287 9.17 -14.47 -18.54
C PHE A 287 10.54 -13.87 -18.88
N ILE A 288 11.39 -13.66 -17.87
CA ILE A 288 12.74 -13.12 -18.08
C ILE A 288 13.60 -14.10 -18.86
N GLU A 289 13.58 -15.39 -18.50
CA GLU A 289 14.28 -16.45 -19.23
C GLU A 289 13.80 -16.54 -20.69
N GLU A 290 12.49 -16.57 -20.91
CA GLU A 290 11.87 -16.62 -22.24
C GLU A 290 12.27 -15.39 -23.09
N TRP A 291 12.24 -14.20 -22.49
CA TRP A 291 12.64 -12.96 -23.15
C TRP A 291 14.11 -13.00 -23.54
N LEU A 292 14.99 -13.49 -22.66
CA LEU A 292 16.42 -13.61 -22.93
C LEU A 292 16.70 -14.66 -24.02
N GLU A 293 16.06 -15.82 -23.98
CA GLU A 293 16.15 -16.85 -25.02
C GLU A 293 15.73 -16.30 -26.39
N THR A 294 14.63 -15.55 -26.44
CA THR A 294 14.14 -14.94 -27.69
C THR A 294 15.15 -13.92 -28.24
N ASN A 295 15.76 -13.10 -27.37
CA ASN A 295 16.74 -12.12 -27.82
C ASN A 295 18.09 -12.75 -28.18
N LYS A 296 18.49 -13.83 -27.50
CA LYS A 296 19.64 -14.65 -27.90
C LYS A 296 19.49 -15.13 -29.35
N MET A 297 18.38 -15.78 -29.66
CA MET A 297 18.11 -16.28 -31.02
C MET A 297 18.10 -15.14 -32.06
N ARG A 298 17.60 -13.96 -31.70
CA ARG A 298 17.61 -12.78 -32.60
C ARG A 298 19.01 -12.24 -32.83
N LEU A 299 19.85 -12.21 -31.80
CA LEU A 299 21.24 -11.76 -31.91
C LEU A 299 22.06 -12.74 -32.75
N GLU A 300 21.91 -14.05 -32.50
CA GLU A 300 22.55 -15.11 -33.30
C GLU A 300 22.15 -15.08 -34.78
N ALA A 301 20.89 -14.69 -35.07
CA ALA A 301 20.40 -14.54 -36.44
C ALA A 301 20.70 -13.18 -37.09
N SER A 302 21.24 -12.21 -36.33
CA SER A 302 21.49 -10.86 -36.81
C SER A 302 22.87 -10.69 -37.43
N THR A 303 23.02 -9.74 -38.35
CA THR A 303 24.32 -9.39 -38.93
C THR A 303 24.99 -8.34 -38.06
N LEU A 304 25.98 -8.75 -37.26
CA LEU A 304 26.71 -7.90 -36.33
C LEU A 304 28.07 -7.45 -36.90
N SER A 305 28.66 -6.39 -36.31
CA SER A 305 30.06 -6.03 -36.58
C SER A 305 31.00 -7.10 -36.02
N ILE A 306 32.25 -7.17 -36.50
CA ILE A 306 33.25 -8.15 -36.02
C ILE A 306 33.46 -8.03 -34.50
N GLU A 307 33.54 -6.80 -33.98
CA GLU A 307 33.68 -6.53 -32.55
C GLU A 307 32.46 -7.02 -31.76
N ALA A 308 31.24 -6.70 -32.22
CA ALA A 308 30.01 -7.11 -31.56
C ALA A 308 29.79 -8.64 -31.63
N GLN A 309 30.23 -9.29 -32.72
CA GLN A 309 30.21 -10.74 -32.84
C GLN A 309 31.17 -11.39 -31.85
N GLY A 310 32.40 -10.87 -31.72
CA GLY A 310 33.36 -11.37 -30.72
C GLY A 310 32.82 -11.28 -29.29
N THR A 311 32.21 -10.14 -28.93
CA THR A 311 31.55 -9.99 -27.62
C THR A 311 30.36 -10.95 -27.46
N LEU A 312 29.57 -11.18 -28.51
CA LEU A 312 28.46 -12.13 -28.45
C LEU A 312 28.97 -13.56 -28.20
N ASP A 313 30.03 -13.98 -28.90
CA ASP A 313 30.63 -15.30 -28.73
C ASP A 313 31.15 -15.50 -27.30
N GLU A 314 31.82 -14.51 -26.72
CA GLU A 314 32.25 -14.53 -25.30
C GLU A 314 31.07 -14.70 -24.33
N ILE A 315 29.97 -13.97 -24.55
CA ILE A 315 28.78 -14.05 -23.71
C ILE A 315 28.09 -15.42 -23.88
N LEU A 316 28.07 -15.97 -25.10
CA LEU A 316 27.50 -17.29 -25.39
C LEU A 316 28.26 -18.39 -24.65
N ASP A 317 29.60 -18.35 -24.69
CA ASP A 317 30.49 -19.29 -23.99
C ASP A 317 30.32 -19.21 -22.47
N ALA A 318 30.09 -18.00 -21.94
CA ALA A 318 29.87 -17.76 -20.51
C ALA A 318 28.43 -18.03 -20.03
N ASN A 319 27.60 -18.72 -20.82
CA ASN A 319 26.16 -18.91 -20.60
C ASN A 319 25.37 -17.60 -20.66
N PHE A 320 24.98 -17.22 -21.88
CA PHE A 320 24.27 -15.99 -22.22
C PHE A 320 23.10 -15.65 -21.28
N ILE A 321 22.29 -16.63 -20.88
CA ILE A 321 21.12 -16.38 -20.02
C ILE A 321 21.58 -15.93 -18.64
N GLN A 322 22.53 -16.63 -18.03
CA GLN A 322 23.03 -16.32 -16.70
C GLN A 322 23.77 -14.98 -16.67
N VAL A 323 24.63 -14.72 -17.65
CA VAL A 323 25.34 -13.43 -17.80
C VAL A 323 24.34 -12.29 -17.95
N SER A 324 23.30 -12.48 -18.76
CA SER A 324 22.26 -11.47 -18.96
C SER A 324 21.42 -11.22 -17.70
N ILE A 325 21.11 -12.26 -16.92
CA ILE A 325 20.42 -12.11 -15.63
C ILE A 325 21.30 -11.32 -14.64
N ASN A 326 22.59 -11.64 -14.56
CA ASN A 326 23.53 -10.93 -13.68
C ASN A 326 23.65 -9.46 -14.10
N TYR A 327 23.79 -9.17 -15.39
CA TYR A 327 23.79 -7.81 -15.91
C TYR A 327 22.50 -7.05 -15.55
N GLN A 328 21.32 -7.67 -15.67
CA GLN A 328 20.05 -7.05 -15.28
C GLN A 328 19.97 -6.78 -13.77
N LYS A 329 20.52 -7.66 -12.93
CA LYS A 329 20.63 -7.49 -11.48
C LYS A 329 21.54 -6.30 -11.15
N ASP A 330 22.73 -6.24 -11.75
CA ASP A 330 23.69 -5.15 -11.52
C ASP A 330 23.12 -3.81 -11.96
N LEU A 331 22.44 -3.79 -13.10
CA LEU A 331 21.79 -2.58 -13.59
C LEU A 331 20.65 -2.15 -12.67
N ALA A 332 19.81 -3.08 -12.22
CA ALA A 332 18.77 -2.78 -11.24
C ALA A 332 19.40 -2.22 -9.95
N ALA A 333 20.48 -2.81 -9.45
CA ALA A 333 21.21 -2.28 -8.30
C ALA A 333 21.74 -0.85 -8.54
N GLY A 334 22.27 -0.57 -9.72
CA GLY A 334 22.69 0.77 -10.14
C GLY A 334 21.53 1.77 -10.14
N ILE A 335 20.39 1.41 -10.72
CA ILE A 335 19.17 2.25 -10.75
C ILE A 335 18.65 2.51 -9.33
N TYR A 336 18.68 1.49 -8.46
CA TYR A 336 18.26 1.66 -7.07
C TYR A 336 19.17 2.62 -6.31
N ARG A 337 20.50 2.54 -6.51
CA ARG A 337 21.47 3.44 -5.88
C ARG A 337 21.36 4.88 -6.40
N SER A 338 21.05 5.05 -7.70
CA SER A 338 21.07 6.39 -8.30
C SER A 338 19.92 7.27 -7.85
N LYS A 339 18.71 6.74 -7.58
CA LYS A 339 17.43 7.41 -7.17
C LYS A 339 17.05 8.74 -7.85
N LYS A 340 17.90 9.31 -8.72
CA LYS A 340 17.79 10.60 -9.41
C LYS A 340 17.85 10.49 -10.93
N GLU A 341 18.32 9.37 -11.49
CA GLU A 341 18.54 9.27 -12.94
C GLU A 341 18.16 7.87 -13.45
N ALA A 342 16.87 7.56 -13.46
CA ALA A 342 16.33 6.40 -14.17
C ALA A 342 16.02 6.76 -15.64
N GLN A 343 16.92 7.48 -16.30
CA GLN A 343 16.84 7.72 -17.74
C GLN A 343 17.90 6.85 -18.44
N SER A 344 17.40 5.88 -19.23
CA SER A 344 18.10 5.05 -20.21
C SER A 344 19.12 4.00 -19.72
N PHE A 345 18.68 2.77 -19.43
CA PHE A 345 19.58 1.60 -19.44
C PHE A 345 18.85 0.28 -19.68
N SER A 346 19.42 -0.59 -20.53
CA SER A 346 18.94 -1.86 -21.14
C SER A 346 18.54 -3.00 -20.18
N ILE A 347 17.24 -3.29 -20.15
CA ILE A 347 16.46 -4.37 -19.48
C ILE A 347 15.36 -4.74 -20.53
N PRO A 348 14.39 -5.65 -20.35
CA PRO A 348 13.14 -5.62 -21.12
C PRO A 348 12.47 -4.24 -21.07
N LEU A 349 12.94 -3.37 -21.95
CA LEU A 349 12.51 -2.01 -22.14
C LEU A 349 11.92 -1.90 -23.52
N THR A 350 10.86 -1.14 -23.64
CA THR A 350 10.41 -0.63 -24.93
C THR A 350 11.15 0.67 -25.22
N ARG A 351 11.61 0.81 -26.45
CA ARG A 351 12.20 2.06 -26.94
C ARG A 351 11.07 2.98 -27.38
N SER A 352 10.95 4.14 -26.75
CA SER A 352 10.08 5.23 -27.21
C SER A 352 10.95 6.42 -27.58
N GLY A 353 11.26 6.57 -28.86
CA GLY A 353 12.21 7.56 -29.36
C GLY A 353 13.65 7.29 -28.91
N SER A 354 14.25 8.21 -28.15
CA SER A 354 15.59 8.09 -27.54
C SER A 354 15.58 7.56 -26.11
N GLN A 355 14.39 7.35 -25.52
CA GLN A 355 14.26 6.88 -24.15
C GLN A 355 13.92 5.39 -24.09
N TYR A 356 14.47 4.71 -23.10
CA TYR A 356 14.15 3.33 -22.79
C TYR A 356 13.28 3.29 -21.53
N GLN A 357 12.16 2.59 -21.59
CA GLN A 357 11.22 2.45 -20.47
C GLN A 357 10.95 0.98 -20.18
N PHE A 358 10.88 0.61 -18.90
CA PHE A 358 10.51 -0.75 -18.49
C PHE A 358 9.20 -1.19 -19.11
N LEU A 359 9.14 -2.45 -19.55
CA LEU A 359 7.91 -3.04 -20.06
C LEU A 359 6.78 -2.93 -19.02
N HIS A 360 7.11 -3.07 -17.73
CA HIS A 360 6.23 -2.79 -16.61
C HIS A 360 7.06 -2.58 -15.34
N ARG A 361 6.68 -1.64 -14.46
CA ARG A 361 7.42 -1.33 -13.22
C ARG A 361 7.57 -2.53 -12.28
N SER A 362 6.63 -3.48 -12.30
CA SER A 362 6.75 -4.70 -11.49
C SER A 362 7.93 -5.59 -11.91
N ILE A 363 8.44 -5.49 -13.15
CA ILE A 363 9.65 -6.20 -13.58
C ILE A 363 10.88 -5.62 -12.88
N LEU A 364 10.95 -4.30 -12.75
CA LEU A 364 12.03 -3.66 -12.00
C LEU A 364 11.97 -4.03 -10.51
N GLU A 365 10.77 -4.04 -9.91
CA GLU A 365 10.57 -4.50 -8.53
C GLU A 365 10.95 -5.97 -8.33
N TYR A 366 10.65 -6.82 -9.33
CA TYR A 366 11.11 -8.19 -9.37
C TYR A 366 12.64 -8.28 -9.46
N LEU A 367 13.30 -7.49 -10.31
CA LEU A 367 14.77 -7.48 -10.41
C LEU A 367 15.42 -6.98 -9.11
N TYR A 368 14.84 -5.97 -8.45
CA TYR A 368 15.27 -5.57 -7.11
C TYR A 368 15.16 -6.72 -6.11
N SER A 369 14.09 -7.52 -6.19
CA SER A 369 13.97 -8.71 -5.35
C SER A 369 15.05 -9.76 -5.65
N ARG A 370 15.41 -9.97 -6.92
CA ARG A 370 16.49 -10.89 -7.33
C ARG A 370 17.83 -10.48 -6.75
N VAL A 371 18.16 -9.18 -6.81
CA VAL A 371 19.41 -8.63 -6.25
C VAL A 371 19.55 -8.96 -4.76
N MET A 372 18.44 -9.05 -4.02
CA MET A 372 18.46 -9.32 -2.58
C MET A 372 18.38 -10.80 -2.23
N SER A 373 17.60 -11.60 -2.96
CA SER A 373 17.45 -13.03 -2.63
C SER A 373 18.69 -13.82 -3.03
N ASP A 374 19.30 -13.39 -4.12
CA ASP A 374 20.38 -14.02 -4.82
C ASP A 374 21.30 -12.88 -5.30
N PRO A 375 22.08 -12.24 -4.42
CA PRO A 375 23.10 -11.28 -4.87
C PRO A 375 24.00 -12.02 -5.87
N ALA A 376 24.39 -11.36 -6.96
CA ALA A 376 25.38 -11.97 -7.85
C ALA A 376 26.59 -12.28 -6.98
N GLU A 377 27.06 -13.54 -6.96
CA GLU A 377 28.43 -13.81 -6.53
C GLU A 377 29.29 -12.77 -7.21
N ALA A 378 30.19 -12.12 -6.47
CA ALA A 378 31.13 -11.12 -6.98
C ALA A 378 32.13 -11.78 -7.96
N SER A 379 31.61 -12.38 -9.02
CA SER A 379 32.22 -12.51 -10.31
C SER A 379 32.31 -11.09 -10.85
N HIS A 380 33.35 -10.41 -10.39
CA HIS A 380 34.05 -9.52 -11.29
C HIS A 380 34.10 -10.22 -12.66
N ILE A 381 33.51 -9.60 -13.68
CA ILE A 381 33.96 -9.83 -15.05
C ILE A 381 35.38 -9.22 -15.11
N SER A 382 36.31 -9.93 -14.47
CA SER A 382 37.73 -9.87 -14.72
C SER A 382 37.95 -11.00 -15.71
N ILE A 383 38.02 -10.64 -16.98
CA ILE A 383 38.57 -11.51 -18.01
C ILE A 383 39.94 -11.96 -17.50
N HIS A 384 40.10 -13.27 -17.28
CA HIS A 384 41.24 -13.99 -16.68
C HIS A 384 41.27 -14.12 -15.15
N MET A 385 40.78 -15.25 -14.63
CA MET A 385 41.62 -16.37 -14.14
C MET A 385 40.75 -17.41 -13.42
N GLU A 386 41.13 -18.68 -13.59
CA GLU A 386 40.63 -19.84 -12.83
C GLU A 386 40.65 -19.57 -11.32
N TYR A 387 39.61 -19.99 -10.58
CA TYR A 387 39.74 -20.81 -9.36
C TYR A 387 38.36 -21.37 -8.95
N GLY A 388 38.38 -22.54 -8.31
CA GLY A 388 37.22 -23.35 -7.92
C GLY A 388 36.33 -22.73 -6.82
N PRO A 389 35.33 -23.51 -6.34
CA PRO A 389 34.24 -22.98 -5.54
C PRO A 389 34.75 -22.56 -4.17
N THR A 390 34.77 -21.26 -3.93
CA THR A 390 34.96 -20.69 -2.60
C THR A 390 33.62 -20.11 -2.17
N GLU A 391 32.95 -20.80 -1.24
CA GLU A 391 31.86 -20.25 -0.44
C GLU A 391 32.43 -19.08 0.38
N SER A 392 32.58 -17.91 -0.23
CA SER A 392 32.75 -16.67 0.50
C SER A 392 31.36 -16.28 1.01
N VAL A 393 31.14 -16.48 2.31
CA VAL A 393 29.92 -15.99 2.98
C VAL A 393 29.99 -14.47 2.91
N GLU A 394 29.29 -13.90 1.92
CA GLU A 394 29.18 -12.45 1.76
C GLU A 394 28.62 -11.86 3.07
N SER A 395 29.38 -10.94 3.67
CA SER A 395 29.00 -10.31 4.94
C SER A 395 27.63 -9.65 4.81
N ILE A 396 26.73 -9.88 5.78
CA ILE A 396 25.40 -9.24 5.78
C ILE A 396 25.50 -7.71 5.77
N LEU A 397 26.61 -7.15 6.26
CA LEU A 397 26.87 -5.70 6.28
C LEU A 397 26.92 -5.11 4.87
N ASP A 398 27.54 -5.82 3.94
CA ASP A 398 27.69 -5.40 2.53
C ASP A 398 26.52 -5.88 1.66
N HIS A 399 25.70 -6.79 2.18
CA HIS A 399 24.56 -7.33 1.48
C HIS A 399 23.49 -6.25 1.20
N PRO A 400 22.78 -6.29 0.05
CA PRO A 400 21.72 -5.33 -0.29
C PRO A 400 20.62 -5.19 0.76
N LEU A 401 20.32 -6.24 1.53
CA LEU A 401 19.40 -6.21 2.67
C LEU A 401 19.80 -5.17 3.72
N ASN A 402 21.09 -4.91 3.92
CA ASN A 402 21.55 -3.91 4.89
C ASN A 402 21.77 -2.53 4.27
N GLN A 403 21.84 -2.43 2.94
CA GLN A 403 22.04 -1.17 2.23
C GLN A 403 20.71 -0.48 1.89
N TRP A 404 19.66 -1.23 1.59
CA TRP A 404 18.42 -0.70 0.99
C TRP A 404 17.30 -0.68 2.03
N SER A 405 16.63 0.46 2.24
CA SER A 405 15.39 0.50 3.02
C SER A 405 14.21 0.12 2.11
N ILE A 406 13.69 -1.10 2.27
CA ILE A 406 12.60 -1.63 1.43
C ILE A 406 11.28 -1.82 2.17
N VAL A 407 11.23 -1.52 3.47
CA VAL A 407 9.99 -1.62 4.26
C VAL A 407 8.88 -0.77 3.63
N SER A 408 9.23 0.39 3.06
CA SER A 408 8.31 1.26 2.33
C SER A 408 7.97 0.80 0.90
N GLU A 409 8.48 -0.34 0.44
CA GLU A 409 8.32 -0.86 -0.92
C GLU A 409 7.52 -2.18 -0.92
N PRO A 410 6.19 -2.12 -0.73
CA PRO A 410 5.35 -3.30 -0.51
C PRO A 410 5.40 -4.32 -1.66
N SER A 411 5.57 -3.85 -2.90
CA SER A 411 5.75 -4.75 -4.04
C SER A 411 7.02 -5.59 -3.95
N ILE A 412 8.15 -4.99 -3.54
CA ILE A 412 9.45 -5.68 -3.44
C ILE A 412 9.37 -6.69 -2.28
N LEU A 413 8.83 -6.27 -1.13
CA LEU A 413 8.57 -7.16 0.00
C LEU A 413 7.72 -8.36 -0.39
N GLN A 414 6.69 -8.16 -1.22
CA GLN A 414 5.84 -9.26 -1.68
C GLN A 414 6.62 -10.28 -2.51
N PHE A 415 7.46 -9.84 -3.46
CA PHE A 415 8.31 -10.76 -4.23
C PHE A 415 9.31 -11.50 -3.33
N LEU A 416 9.93 -10.81 -2.38
CA LEU A 416 10.88 -11.42 -1.43
C LEU A 416 10.18 -12.41 -0.50
N ALA A 417 8.98 -12.11 -0.02
CA ALA A 417 8.18 -13.00 0.82
C ALA A 417 7.78 -14.28 0.07
N GLU A 418 7.44 -14.16 -1.21
CA GLU A 418 7.19 -15.31 -2.07
C GLU A 418 8.45 -16.13 -2.32
N ARG A 419 9.60 -15.49 -2.54
CA ARG A 419 10.90 -16.19 -2.65
C ARG A 419 11.29 -16.90 -1.37
N ALA A 420 11.13 -16.27 -0.21
CA ALA A 420 11.41 -16.89 1.09
C ALA A 420 10.57 -18.16 1.35
N LYS A 421 9.39 -18.30 0.72
CA LYS A 421 8.59 -19.54 0.75
C LYS A 421 9.17 -20.63 -0.15
N LEU A 422 9.85 -20.27 -1.23
CA LEU A 422 10.36 -21.18 -2.26
C LEU A 422 11.82 -21.58 -2.05
N GLU A 423 12.62 -20.70 -1.44
CA GLU A 423 14.08 -20.81 -1.33
C GLU A 423 14.50 -20.93 0.15
N PRO A 424 14.77 -22.16 0.66
CA PRO A 424 15.12 -22.37 2.07
C PRO A 424 16.41 -21.65 2.50
N LEU A 425 17.41 -21.55 1.62
CA LEU A 425 18.66 -20.85 1.90
C LEU A 425 18.44 -19.35 2.12
N PHE A 426 17.60 -18.73 1.28
CA PHE A 426 17.24 -17.33 1.45
C PHE A 426 16.50 -17.11 2.78
N LYS A 427 15.52 -17.97 3.11
CA LYS A 427 14.82 -17.92 4.41
C LYS A 427 15.77 -18.05 5.59
N SER A 428 16.74 -18.97 5.52
CA SER A 428 17.77 -19.15 6.56
C SER A 428 18.61 -17.88 6.75
N ARG A 429 19.03 -17.24 5.65
CA ARG A 429 19.77 -15.98 5.69
C ARG A 429 18.98 -14.84 6.33
N LEU A 430 17.67 -14.75 6.07
CA LEU A 430 16.80 -13.76 6.71
C LEU A 430 16.73 -13.97 8.23
N LEU A 431 16.57 -15.22 8.69
CA LEU A 431 16.56 -15.54 10.12
C LEU A 431 17.89 -15.20 10.78
N ALA A 432 19.01 -15.51 10.11
CA ALA A 432 20.35 -15.17 10.58
C ALA A 432 20.55 -13.66 10.74
N ALA A 433 20.04 -12.85 9.80
CA ALA A 433 20.12 -11.40 9.90
C ALA A 433 19.33 -10.82 11.09
N VAL A 434 18.20 -11.42 11.45
CA VAL A 434 17.44 -11.05 12.66
C VAL A 434 18.23 -11.41 13.92
N GLU A 435 18.81 -12.61 13.97
CA GLU A 435 19.59 -13.07 15.12
C GLU A 435 20.87 -12.24 15.33
N GLU A 436 21.59 -11.93 14.25
CA GLU A 436 22.82 -11.12 14.31
C GLU A 436 22.56 -9.69 14.84
N SER A 437 21.33 -9.18 14.66
CA SER A 437 20.93 -7.86 15.17
C SER A 437 20.93 -7.76 16.69
N LYS A 438 20.87 -8.90 17.41
CA LYS A 438 20.99 -8.95 18.88
C LYS A 438 22.37 -8.46 19.34
N VAL A 439 23.41 -8.70 18.54
CA VAL A 439 24.80 -8.36 18.89
C VAL A 439 25.38 -7.19 18.10
N ASP A 440 25.00 -7.00 16.83
CA ASP A 440 25.54 -5.95 15.97
C ASP A 440 24.46 -4.97 15.49
N ALA A 441 24.48 -3.75 16.05
CA ALA A 441 23.57 -2.68 15.68
C ALA A 441 23.68 -2.24 14.20
N ARG A 442 24.81 -2.50 13.53
CA ARG A 442 25.02 -2.15 12.11
C ARG A 442 24.17 -3.01 11.17
N VAL A 443 23.67 -4.16 11.63
CA VAL A 443 22.81 -5.09 10.88
C VAL A 443 21.32 -4.76 11.04
N SER A 444 20.97 -3.77 11.86
CA SER A 444 19.58 -3.40 12.17
C SER A 444 18.70 -3.17 10.94
N ARG A 445 19.24 -2.62 9.84
CA ARG A 445 18.48 -2.45 8.59
C ARG A 445 18.20 -3.80 7.92
N ALA A 446 19.19 -4.67 7.81
CA ALA A 446 19.00 -6.02 7.30
C ALA A 446 17.99 -6.80 8.14
N ALA A 447 18.08 -6.69 9.47
CA ALA A 447 17.16 -7.33 10.40
C ALA A 447 15.71 -6.82 10.26
N ALA A 448 15.52 -5.50 10.18
CA ALA A 448 14.21 -4.90 9.97
C ALA A 448 13.59 -5.33 8.64
N ASN A 449 14.36 -5.31 7.56
CA ASN A 449 13.93 -5.84 6.27
C ASN A 449 13.62 -7.34 6.36
N ALA A 450 14.48 -8.12 7.00
CA ALA A 450 14.37 -9.56 7.08
C ALA A 450 13.15 -10.02 7.85
N ILE A 451 12.89 -9.48 9.04
CA ILE A 451 11.69 -9.82 9.81
C ILE A 451 10.41 -9.40 9.08
N SER A 452 10.43 -8.26 8.38
CA SER A 452 9.29 -7.81 7.56
C SER A 452 8.99 -8.81 6.43
N ILE A 453 10.02 -9.32 5.75
CA ILE A 453 9.89 -10.35 4.72
C ILE A 453 9.38 -11.67 5.33
N LEU A 454 9.94 -12.08 6.48
CA LEU A 454 9.58 -13.34 7.15
C LEU A 454 8.12 -13.34 7.60
N VAL A 455 7.66 -12.28 8.27
CA VAL A 455 6.26 -12.11 8.67
C VAL A 455 5.33 -12.15 7.46
N ARG A 456 5.64 -11.39 6.39
CA ARG A 456 4.86 -11.39 5.15
C ARG A 456 4.89 -12.74 4.42
N SER A 457 5.96 -13.52 4.60
CA SER A 457 6.08 -14.89 4.10
C SER A 457 5.27 -15.91 4.92
N GLY A 458 4.63 -15.48 6.02
CA GLY A 458 3.80 -16.30 6.88
C GLY A 458 4.59 -17.08 7.94
N VAL A 459 5.81 -16.64 8.28
CA VAL A 459 6.55 -17.18 9.41
C VAL A 459 5.92 -16.67 10.71
N TRP A 460 5.63 -17.60 11.62
CA TRP A 460 5.20 -17.29 12.98
C TRP A 460 6.41 -17.27 13.91
N PHE A 461 6.43 -16.30 14.81
CA PHE A 461 7.45 -16.10 15.83
C PHE A 461 6.88 -16.42 17.23
N ASN A 462 5.93 -17.33 17.30
CA ASN A 462 5.33 -17.73 18.58
C ASN A 462 6.39 -18.43 19.45
N GLY A 463 6.56 -17.99 20.69
CA GLY A 463 7.58 -18.49 21.60
C GLY A 463 9.02 -18.21 21.15
N ALA A 464 9.23 -17.33 20.17
CA ALA A 464 10.55 -17.02 19.67
C ALA A 464 11.32 -16.17 20.69
N ASP A 465 12.61 -16.46 20.86
CA ASP A 465 13.55 -15.59 21.56
C ASP A 465 14.01 -14.48 20.61
N LEU A 466 13.41 -13.31 20.80
CA LEU A 466 13.69 -12.05 20.12
C LEU A 466 14.25 -11.01 21.12
N CYS A 467 14.88 -11.45 22.20
CA CYS A 467 15.51 -10.55 23.17
C CYS A 467 16.59 -9.72 22.48
N GLU A 468 16.63 -8.43 22.81
CA GLU A 468 17.61 -7.44 22.34
C GLU A 468 17.72 -7.29 20.81
N ILE A 469 16.78 -7.81 20.02
CA ILE A 469 16.79 -7.61 18.57
C ILE A 469 16.67 -6.13 18.23
N ARG A 470 17.27 -5.73 17.11
CA ARG A 470 17.25 -4.33 16.64
C ARG A 470 16.60 -4.27 15.27
N ILE A 471 15.32 -3.91 15.23
CA ILE A 471 14.51 -3.89 14.00
C ILE A 471 13.75 -2.57 13.80
N PRO A 472 14.41 -1.40 13.98
CA PRO A 472 13.72 -0.12 13.90
C PRO A 472 13.08 0.07 12.52
N GLY A 473 11.80 0.50 12.52
CA GLY A 473 11.04 0.77 11.30
C GLY A 473 10.57 -0.46 10.53
N ALA A 474 10.65 -1.67 11.09
CA ALA A 474 10.14 -2.89 10.46
C ALA A 474 8.60 -2.85 10.28
N ASP A 475 8.11 -3.50 9.22
CA ASP A 475 6.68 -3.76 8.97
C ASP A 475 6.39 -5.22 9.34
N ILE A 476 5.84 -5.43 10.53
CA ILE A 476 5.42 -6.75 11.01
C ILE A 476 3.89 -6.81 11.18
N GLN A 477 3.18 -6.05 10.35
CA GLN A 477 1.72 -6.00 10.34
C GLN A 477 1.12 -7.40 10.21
N GLY A 478 0.16 -7.74 11.08
CA GLY A 478 -0.50 -9.05 11.07
C GLY A 478 0.39 -10.23 11.49
N GLY A 479 1.61 -9.99 11.95
CA GLY A 479 2.52 -11.03 12.40
C GLY A 479 2.04 -11.75 13.66
N GLN A 480 2.49 -13.00 13.84
CA GLN A 480 2.15 -13.86 14.97
C GLN A 480 3.35 -13.95 15.91
N PHE A 481 3.21 -13.42 17.12
CA PHE A 481 4.26 -13.30 18.15
C PHE A 481 3.72 -13.75 19.51
N ASP A 482 2.85 -14.76 19.54
CA ASP A 482 2.28 -15.29 20.79
C ASP A 482 3.40 -15.82 21.69
N SER A 483 3.47 -15.33 22.93
CA SER A 483 4.50 -15.70 23.91
C SER A 483 5.95 -15.46 23.43
N ALA A 484 6.15 -14.57 22.45
CA ALA A 484 7.49 -14.19 22.01
C ALA A 484 8.20 -13.35 23.08
N ASP A 485 9.48 -13.59 23.28
CA ASP A 485 10.29 -12.79 24.19
C ASP A 485 10.98 -11.68 23.41
N MET A 486 10.60 -10.42 23.63
CA MET A 486 11.18 -9.25 22.97
C MET A 486 11.86 -8.33 24.00
N GLU A 487 12.27 -8.86 25.15
CA GLU A 487 12.90 -8.04 26.21
C GLU A 487 14.08 -7.23 25.68
N GLY A 488 14.11 -5.92 25.98
CA GLY A 488 15.18 -5.02 25.57
C GLY A 488 15.27 -4.74 24.06
N ALA A 489 14.34 -5.23 23.24
CA ALA A 489 14.37 -5.02 21.80
C ALA A 489 14.21 -3.54 21.41
N ASP A 490 14.87 -3.13 20.33
CA ASP A 490 14.61 -1.85 19.66
C ASP A 490 13.53 -2.02 18.60
N LEU A 491 12.32 -1.58 18.96
CA LEU A 491 11.11 -1.63 18.14
C LEU A 491 10.71 -0.22 17.66
N SER A 492 11.62 0.75 17.69
CA SER A 492 11.31 2.13 17.35
C SER A 492 10.73 2.25 15.94
N ASN A 493 9.58 2.91 15.78
CA ASN A 493 8.85 3.10 14.54
C ASN A 493 8.37 1.82 13.84
N VAL A 494 8.34 0.67 14.53
CA VAL A 494 7.82 -0.58 13.97
C VAL A 494 6.31 -0.50 13.78
N ASP A 495 5.81 -0.97 12.64
CA ASP A 495 4.38 -1.18 12.42
C ASP A 495 3.98 -2.58 12.88
N MET A 496 3.26 -2.63 14.00
CA MET A 496 2.66 -3.81 14.63
C MET A 496 1.14 -3.85 14.45
N SER A 497 0.60 -3.10 13.49
CA SER A 497 -0.84 -3.07 13.23
C SER A 497 -1.38 -4.49 13.06
N LYS A 498 -2.46 -4.84 13.77
CA LYS A 498 -3.08 -6.18 13.69
C LYS A 498 -2.15 -7.36 14.07
N ALA A 499 -0.98 -7.12 14.64
CA ALA A 499 -0.10 -8.19 15.10
C ALA A 499 -0.70 -8.91 16.32
N TRP A 500 -0.46 -10.21 16.44
CA TRP A 500 -0.87 -11.02 17.58
C TRP A 500 0.26 -11.09 18.60
N LEU A 501 0.11 -10.35 19.69
CA LEU A 501 1.14 -10.18 20.75
C LEU A 501 0.71 -10.79 22.09
N ARG A 502 -0.20 -11.78 22.07
CA ARG A 502 -0.67 -12.42 23.30
C ARG A 502 0.52 -12.96 24.10
N GLN A 503 0.62 -12.61 25.39
CA GLN A 503 1.70 -13.06 26.28
C GLN A 503 3.13 -12.71 25.82
N ALA A 504 3.32 -11.81 24.85
CA ALA A 504 4.65 -11.37 24.45
C ALA A 504 5.32 -10.56 25.57
N ASN A 505 6.60 -10.82 25.85
CA ASN A 505 7.38 -10.04 26.79
C ASN A 505 7.96 -8.80 26.09
N LEU A 506 7.46 -7.62 26.43
CA LEU A 506 7.92 -6.33 25.88
C LEU A 506 8.68 -5.50 26.94
N SER A 507 9.14 -6.12 28.02
CA SER A 507 9.85 -5.40 29.08
C SER A 507 11.14 -4.75 28.55
N GLY A 508 11.41 -3.52 28.98
CA GLY A 508 12.62 -2.78 28.55
C GLY A 508 12.69 -2.42 27.06
N THR A 509 11.65 -2.65 26.26
CA THR A 509 11.65 -2.38 24.81
C THR A 509 11.63 -0.89 24.48
N GLN A 510 12.30 -0.51 23.38
CA GLN A 510 12.17 0.84 22.83
C GLN A 510 10.95 0.90 21.92
N MET A 511 9.89 1.58 22.38
CA MET A 511 8.59 1.62 21.70
C MET A 511 8.29 2.97 21.02
N GLY A 512 9.30 3.82 20.85
CA GLY A 512 9.13 5.16 20.29
C GLY A 512 8.58 5.11 18.86
N GLY A 513 7.37 5.62 18.65
CA GLY A 513 6.75 5.67 17.31
C GLY A 513 6.15 4.35 16.81
N VAL A 514 6.06 3.31 17.65
CA VAL A 514 5.40 2.04 17.29
C VAL A 514 3.95 2.28 16.92
N GLN A 515 3.51 1.65 15.81
CA GLN A 515 2.13 1.73 15.34
C GLN A 515 1.40 0.44 15.66
N PHE A 516 0.30 0.51 16.41
CA PHE A 516 -0.60 -0.63 16.66
C PHE A 516 -1.84 -0.62 15.77
N GLY A 517 -1.90 0.30 14.79
CA GLY A 517 -3.03 0.48 13.89
C GLY A 517 -4.16 1.31 14.51
N GLU A 518 -5.39 1.07 14.07
CA GLU A 518 -6.58 1.64 14.73
C GLU A 518 -6.68 1.03 16.14
N LEU A 519 -6.46 1.87 17.15
CA LEU A 519 -6.67 1.47 18.53
C LEU A 519 -8.13 1.08 18.71
N PRO A 520 -8.43 -0.05 19.38
CA PRO A 520 -9.80 -0.44 19.66
C PRO A 520 -10.51 0.72 20.38
N TYR A 521 -11.65 1.14 19.83
CA TYR A 521 -12.50 2.17 20.41
C TYR A 521 -13.82 1.56 20.84
N LEU A 522 -14.37 2.07 21.93
CA LEU A 522 -15.71 1.72 22.40
C LEU A 522 -16.67 2.82 21.95
N THR A 523 -17.71 2.45 21.20
CA THR A 523 -18.77 3.40 20.85
C THR A 523 -19.80 3.45 21.97
N VAL A 524 -19.95 4.64 22.57
CA VAL A 524 -20.97 4.93 23.57
C VAL A 524 -22.00 5.85 22.92
N GLY A 525 -23.29 5.54 23.04
CA GLY A 525 -24.38 6.20 22.31
C GLY A 525 -24.64 7.66 22.68
N ALA A 526 -23.94 8.18 23.69
CA ALA A 526 -24.05 9.53 24.20
C ALA A 526 -22.66 10.09 24.56
N ARG A 527 -22.60 11.39 24.85
CA ARG A 527 -21.35 12.02 25.29
C ARG A 527 -20.91 11.38 26.61
N VAL A 528 -19.70 10.81 26.61
CA VAL A 528 -19.07 10.25 27.81
C VAL A 528 -18.79 11.38 28.81
N GLY A 529 -19.24 11.19 30.04
CA GLY A 529 -18.96 12.08 31.17
C GLY A 529 -17.65 11.70 31.84
N LYS A 530 -17.63 10.53 32.49
CA LYS A 530 -16.47 10.01 33.21
C LYS A 530 -16.31 8.51 32.98
N TYR A 531 -15.08 8.01 33.04
CA TYR A 531 -14.76 6.59 32.95
C TYR A 531 -13.74 6.18 34.02
N VAL A 532 -13.77 4.93 34.45
CA VAL A 532 -12.88 4.40 35.49
C VAL A 532 -12.64 2.90 35.30
N PHE A 533 -11.38 2.49 35.41
CA PHE A 533 -10.99 1.08 35.44
C PHE A 533 -10.96 0.55 36.88
N SER A 534 -11.29 -0.73 37.06
CA SER A 534 -10.98 -1.43 38.30
C SER A 534 -9.46 -1.53 38.50
N SER A 535 -9.02 -1.66 39.76
CA SER A 535 -7.59 -1.72 40.13
C SER A 535 -6.83 -2.89 39.48
N ASP A 536 -7.53 -3.97 39.18
CA ASP A 536 -7.03 -5.13 38.45
C ASP A 536 -7.17 -5.03 36.92
N GLY A 537 -7.75 -3.92 36.42
CA GLY A 537 -7.99 -3.67 35.01
C GLY A 537 -9.03 -4.58 34.36
N ALA A 538 -9.75 -5.43 35.10
CA ALA A 538 -10.70 -6.39 34.55
C ALA A 538 -12.02 -5.77 34.07
N VAL A 539 -12.36 -4.58 34.59
CA VAL A 539 -13.62 -3.90 34.33
C VAL A 539 -13.40 -2.42 34.04
N LEU A 540 -14.16 -1.89 33.08
CA LEU A 540 -14.28 -0.45 32.82
C LEU A 540 -15.72 -0.02 33.07
N ALA A 541 -15.94 0.96 33.95
CA ALA A 541 -17.22 1.65 34.06
C ALA A 541 -17.16 2.97 33.31
N VAL A 542 -18.21 3.28 32.54
CA VAL A 542 -18.35 4.51 31.76
C VAL A 542 -19.70 5.13 32.09
N SER A 543 -19.70 6.40 32.47
CA SER A 543 -20.90 7.21 32.67
C SER A 543 -21.11 8.16 31.50
N THR A 544 -22.37 8.38 31.12
CA THR A 544 -22.77 9.32 30.07
C THR A 544 -23.41 10.57 30.66
N VAL A 545 -23.49 11.64 29.88
CA VAL A 545 -24.25 12.84 30.25
C VAL A 545 -25.74 12.59 30.45
N ASP A 546 -26.27 11.51 29.84
CA ASP A 546 -27.68 11.10 29.93
C ASP A 546 -27.96 10.22 31.16
N SER A 547 -27.01 10.16 32.10
CA SER A 547 -27.12 9.42 33.36
C SER A 547 -27.22 7.89 33.20
N GLU A 548 -26.61 7.37 32.13
CA GLU A 548 -26.42 5.93 31.93
C GLU A 548 -24.99 5.54 32.35
N ILE A 549 -24.87 4.42 33.05
CA ILE A 549 -23.60 3.80 33.39
C ILE A 549 -23.54 2.43 32.71
N SER A 550 -22.57 2.26 31.82
CA SER A 550 -22.27 0.99 31.18
C SER A 550 -20.97 0.43 31.75
N VAL A 551 -21.00 -0.84 32.13
CA VAL A 551 -19.86 -1.57 32.66
C VAL A 551 -19.42 -2.61 31.65
N TYR A 552 -18.14 -2.58 31.30
CA TYR A 552 -17.56 -3.43 30.28
C TYR A 552 -16.54 -4.39 30.89
N ASN A 553 -16.57 -5.64 30.41
CA ASN A 553 -15.45 -6.54 30.61
C ASN A 553 -14.30 -6.09 29.69
N THR A 554 -13.10 -5.88 30.22
CA THR A 554 -11.97 -5.35 29.44
C THR A 554 -11.26 -6.42 28.60
N THR A 555 -11.57 -7.70 28.81
CA THR A 555 -11.07 -8.82 28.00
C THR A 555 -11.92 -9.01 26.75
N THR A 556 -13.25 -8.91 26.86
CA THR A 556 -14.18 -9.16 25.76
C THR A 556 -14.80 -7.90 25.16
N TRP A 557 -14.67 -6.75 25.84
CA TRP A 557 -15.34 -5.48 25.52
C TRP A 557 -16.87 -5.58 25.39
N THR A 558 -17.46 -6.63 25.94
CA THR A 558 -18.90 -6.79 26.03
C THR A 558 -19.41 -6.04 27.26
N THR A 559 -20.56 -5.40 27.11
CA THR A 559 -21.29 -4.85 28.25
C THR A 559 -21.70 -5.99 29.18
N ILE A 560 -21.38 -5.86 30.47
CA ILE A 560 -21.70 -6.84 31.51
C ILE A 560 -22.69 -6.30 32.56
N ALA A 561 -22.87 -4.98 32.64
CA ALA A 561 -23.93 -4.37 33.43
C ALA A 561 -24.30 -2.99 32.86
N GLU A 562 -25.57 -2.63 32.98
CA GLU A 562 -26.09 -1.31 32.64
C GLU A 562 -27.09 -0.87 33.70
N TYR A 563 -26.95 0.37 34.16
CA TYR A 563 -27.87 0.97 35.14
C TYR A 563 -27.78 2.49 35.09
N THR A 564 -28.74 3.14 35.75
CA THR A 564 -28.78 4.60 35.83
C THR A 564 -27.93 5.14 36.97
N GLY A 565 -27.34 6.31 36.77
CA GLY A 565 -26.57 7.03 37.76
C GLY A 565 -26.12 8.38 37.22
N GLY A 566 -25.72 9.30 38.09
CA GLY A 566 -25.28 10.62 37.68
C GLY A 566 -23.89 10.64 37.05
N PHE A 567 -23.36 11.85 36.90
CA PHE A 567 -22.17 12.12 36.10
C PHE A 567 -20.87 11.61 36.76
N ALA A 568 -20.81 11.67 38.09
CA ALA A 568 -19.63 11.29 38.84
C ALA A 568 -19.65 9.81 39.21
N ILE A 569 -18.57 9.10 38.89
CA ILE A 569 -18.33 7.70 39.26
C ILE A 569 -16.89 7.47 39.74
N ASP A 570 -16.68 6.44 40.56
CA ASP A 570 -15.36 5.88 40.89
C ASP A 570 -15.48 4.41 41.37
N ILE A 571 -14.44 3.60 41.20
CA ILE A 571 -14.41 2.19 41.63
C ILE A 571 -13.48 2.02 42.82
N SER A 572 -13.97 1.34 43.86
CA SER A 572 -13.18 0.97 45.03
C SER A 572 -11.98 0.10 44.63
N PRO A 573 -10.75 0.47 45.04
CA PRO A 573 -9.56 -0.31 44.71
C PRO A 573 -9.51 -1.66 45.43
N THR A 574 -10.31 -1.86 46.49
CA THR A 574 -10.26 -3.04 47.37
C THR A 574 -11.52 -3.90 47.32
N THR A 575 -12.70 -3.32 47.09
CA THR A 575 -13.99 -4.04 47.20
C THR A 575 -14.71 -4.24 45.86
N ARG A 576 -14.19 -3.67 44.76
CA ARG A 576 -14.87 -3.59 43.44
C ARG A 576 -16.29 -3.01 43.52
N GLU A 577 -16.55 -2.21 44.54
CA GLU A 577 -17.78 -1.41 44.64
C GLU A 577 -17.67 -0.17 43.76
N LEU A 578 -18.78 0.21 43.13
CA LEU A 578 -18.88 1.48 42.42
C LEU A 578 -19.51 2.52 43.35
N ALA A 579 -18.86 3.68 43.47
CA ALA A 579 -19.47 4.88 43.99
C ALA A 579 -19.96 5.72 42.80
N LYS A 580 -21.23 6.10 42.80
CA LYS A 580 -21.85 6.91 41.76
C LYS A 580 -22.73 8.02 42.35
N GLU A 581 -22.96 9.08 41.59
CA GLU A 581 -24.00 10.06 41.92
C GLU A 581 -25.39 9.40 41.82
N GLY A 582 -26.20 9.51 42.87
CA GLY A 582 -27.59 9.07 42.91
C GLY A 582 -28.57 10.14 42.43
N HIS A 583 -29.87 9.79 42.41
CA HIS A 583 -30.92 10.70 41.90
C HIS A 583 -31.13 11.96 42.77
N ASP A 584 -30.88 11.88 44.07
CA ASP A 584 -31.04 12.98 45.04
C ASP A 584 -29.72 13.72 45.36
N TYR A 585 -28.76 13.68 44.43
CA TYR A 585 -27.40 14.22 44.62
C TYR A 585 -26.59 13.59 45.76
N ASP A 586 -27.05 12.46 46.31
CA ASP A 586 -26.29 11.66 47.26
C ASP A 586 -25.25 10.79 46.53
N VAL A 587 -24.25 10.26 47.24
CA VAL A 587 -23.36 9.23 46.68
C VAL A 587 -23.93 7.85 46.99
N GLU A 588 -24.26 7.08 45.96
CA GLU A 588 -24.64 5.67 46.06
C GLU A 588 -23.41 4.79 45.89
N VAL A 589 -23.14 3.95 46.88
CA VAL A 589 -22.06 2.95 46.88
C VAL A 589 -22.68 1.56 46.78
N GLY A 590 -22.28 0.79 45.77
CA GLY A 590 -22.94 -0.49 45.48
C GLY A 590 -22.09 -1.47 44.68
N TYR A 591 -22.65 -2.65 44.44
CA TYR A 591 -21.98 -3.70 43.69
C TYR A 591 -21.95 -3.35 42.19
N ILE A 592 -20.75 -3.25 41.60
CA ILE A 592 -20.57 -2.77 40.22
C ILE A 592 -21.31 -3.60 39.17
N LEU A 593 -21.48 -4.91 39.40
CA LEU A 593 -22.10 -5.84 38.43
C LEU A 593 -23.62 -5.85 38.47
N THR A 594 -24.23 -5.51 39.61
CA THR A 594 -25.69 -5.50 39.76
C THR A 594 -26.28 -4.09 39.80
N GLY A 595 -25.44 -3.08 40.10
CA GLY A 595 -25.90 -1.72 40.37
C GLY A 595 -26.65 -1.57 41.69
N GLU A 596 -26.75 -2.63 42.49
CA GLU A 596 -27.46 -2.61 43.76
C GLU A 596 -26.73 -1.77 44.79
N THR A 597 -27.44 -0.78 45.33
CA THR A 597 -26.89 0.16 46.32
C THR A 597 -26.81 -0.51 47.70
N ARG A 598 -25.60 -0.58 48.25
CA ARG A 598 -25.34 -1.03 49.62
C ARG A 598 -25.43 0.12 50.62
N LEU A 599 -24.95 1.29 50.23
CA LEU A 599 -24.76 2.44 51.12
C LEU A 599 -25.07 3.75 50.39
N VAL A 600 -25.74 4.67 51.07
CA VAL A 600 -26.04 6.02 50.56
C VAL A 600 -25.39 7.05 51.47
N LEU A 601 -24.49 7.88 50.91
CA LEU A 601 -23.82 8.96 51.63
C LEU A 601 -24.58 10.26 51.38
N LYS A 602 -25.30 10.71 52.40
CA LYS A 602 -26.22 11.84 52.28
C LYS A 602 -25.60 13.20 52.51
N GLY A 603 -26.21 14.21 51.90
CA GLY A 603 -26.18 15.59 52.38
C GLY A 603 -25.64 16.63 51.41
N HIS A 604 -25.27 16.23 50.19
CA HIS A 604 -25.09 17.21 49.13
C HIS A 604 -26.44 17.79 48.71
N SER A 605 -26.47 19.08 48.39
CA SER A 605 -27.71 19.78 48.00
C SER A 605 -27.79 20.11 46.51
N LYS A 606 -26.73 19.78 45.77
CA LYS A 606 -26.61 19.96 44.32
C LYS A 606 -25.74 18.85 43.72
N ARG A 607 -25.75 18.76 42.39
CA ARG A 607 -25.01 17.76 41.61
C ARG A 607 -23.57 17.55 42.07
N ILE A 608 -23.18 16.27 42.11
CA ILE A 608 -21.82 15.84 42.42
C ILE A 608 -21.01 15.89 41.13
N ILE A 609 -19.89 16.61 41.14
CA ILE A 609 -19.01 16.76 39.99
C ILE A 609 -17.88 15.73 39.99
N HIS A 610 -17.46 15.26 41.17
CA HIS A 610 -16.38 14.30 41.29
C HIS A 610 -16.57 13.42 42.53
N ILE A 611 -16.20 12.14 42.40
CA ILE A 611 -16.12 11.15 43.46
C ILE A 611 -14.73 10.52 43.38
N ALA A 612 -14.11 10.27 44.53
CA ALA A 612 -12.83 9.59 44.65
C ALA A 612 -12.79 8.69 45.90
N TYR A 613 -12.39 7.42 45.73
CA TYR A 613 -12.02 6.53 46.82
C TYR A 613 -10.62 6.84 47.35
N SER A 614 -10.39 6.63 48.65
CA SER A 614 -9.03 6.53 49.17
C SER A 614 -8.35 5.26 48.66
N PRO A 615 -7.01 5.20 48.61
CA PRO A 615 -6.28 3.98 48.22
C PRO A 615 -6.61 2.75 49.08
N SER A 616 -7.01 2.96 50.33
CA SER A 616 -7.49 1.91 51.24
C SER A 616 -8.93 1.45 50.95
N GLY A 617 -9.70 2.20 50.16
CA GLY A 617 -11.13 2.00 49.93
C GLY A 617 -12.03 2.37 51.13
N SER A 618 -11.45 2.83 52.24
CA SER A 618 -12.18 3.10 53.49
C SER A 618 -12.89 4.47 53.54
N LEU A 619 -12.50 5.39 52.64
CA LEU A 619 -13.07 6.74 52.55
C LEU A 619 -13.50 7.05 51.12
N ILE A 620 -14.56 7.84 51.00
CA ILE A 620 -14.95 8.51 49.76
C ILE A 620 -14.90 10.02 49.98
N ALA A 621 -14.24 10.73 49.06
CA ALA A 621 -14.37 12.16 48.90
C ALA A 621 -15.33 12.46 47.74
N SER A 622 -16.32 13.32 47.98
CA SER A 622 -17.30 13.76 46.99
C SER A 622 -17.33 15.28 46.92
N ALA A 623 -17.19 15.83 45.71
CA ALA A 623 -17.18 17.26 45.44
C ALA A 623 -18.47 17.64 44.71
N SER A 624 -19.14 18.71 45.16
CA SER A 624 -20.45 19.12 44.65
C SER A 624 -20.51 20.60 44.26
N ASN A 625 -21.43 20.91 43.35
CA ASN A 625 -21.83 22.27 43.02
C ASN A 625 -22.47 23.04 44.20
N ASP A 626 -22.72 22.38 45.34
CA ASP A 626 -23.12 23.03 46.58
C ASP A 626 -21.98 23.72 47.32
N THR A 627 -20.80 23.82 46.69
CA THR A 627 -19.57 24.45 47.21
C THR A 627 -18.93 23.71 48.39
N THR A 628 -19.27 22.44 48.58
CA THR A 628 -18.69 21.59 49.62
C THR A 628 -18.00 20.35 49.04
N VAL A 629 -16.96 19.91 49.75
CA VAL A 629 -16.40 18.56 49.58
C VAL A 629 -16.70 17.77 50.84
N ARG A 630 -17.33 16.62 50.69
CA ARG A 630 -17.65 15.71 51.81
C ARG A 630 -16.73 14.51 51.78
N VAL A 631 -16.10 14.24 52.92
CA VAL A 631 -15.33 13.02 53.16
C VAL A 631 -16.13 12.11 54.08
N CYS A 632 -16.45 10.91 53.60
CA CYS A 632 -17.34 9.97 54.28
C CYS A 632 -16.67 8.60 54.43
N SER A 633 -17.02 7.88 55.50
CA SER A 633 -16.63 6.49 55.71
C SER A 633 -17.45 5.55 54.81
N THR A 634 -16.78 4.63 54.11
CA THR A 634 -17.43 3.62 53.24
C THR A 634 -18.02 2.43 54.00
N GLU A 635 -17.66 2.29 55.27
CA GLU A 635 -18.18 1.27 56.18
C GLU A 635 -19.44 1.76 56.91
N SER A 636 -19.34 2.91 57.56
CA SER A 636 -20.42 3.43 58.42
C SER A 636 -21.40 4.37 57.70
N GLY A 637 -21.04 4.92 56.55
CA GLY A 637 -21.82 5.94 55.85
C GLY A 637 -21.73 7.34 56.43
N ASN A 638 -21.05 7.51 57.56
CA ASN A 638 -20.98 8.78 58.26
C ASN A 638 -20.08 9.77 57.53
N SER A 639 -20.55 11.01 57.42
CA SER A 639 -19.72 12.14 57.00
C SER A 639 -18.74 12.48 58.13
N LEU A 640 -17.44 12.33 57.85
CA LEU A 640 -16.35 12.62 58.78
C LEU A 640 -15.95 14.09 58.71
N HIS A 641 -15.90 14.63 57.49
CA HIS A 641 -15.54 16.03 57.26
C HIS A 641 -16.43 16.63 56.16
N VAL A 642 -16.82 17.89 56.38
CA VAL A 642 -17.44 18.75 55.38
C VAL A 642 -16.52 19.95 55.18
N LEU A 643 -15.80 19.95 54.08
CA LEU A 643 -14.92 21.05 53.68
C LEU A 643 -15.76 22.09 52.96
N ARG A 644 -15.77 23.31 53.50
CA ARG A 644 -16.57 24.44 53.02
C ARG A 644 -15.64 25.50 52.40
N ASP A 645 -16.24 26.56 51.86
CA ASP A 645 -15.54 27.71 51.28
C ASP A 645 -14.86 27.44 49.93
N HIS A 646 -15.28 26.39 49.21
CA HIS A 646 -14.95 26.19 47.79
C HIS A 646 -15.83 27.09 46.91
N THR A 647 -15.78 28.41 47.15
CA THR A 647 -16.54 29.44 46.44
C THR A 647 -15.85 29.78 45.12
N GLY A 648 -16.03 28.92 44.11
CA GLY A 648 -15.52 29.17 42.76
C GLY A 648 -15.69 27.98 41.85
N TYR A 649 -16.20 28.20 40.64
CA TYR A 649 -16.23 27.20 39.57
C TYR A 649 -14.77 26.91 39.17
N HIS A 650 -14.19 25.83 39.69
CA HIS A 650 -12.96 25.25 39.14
C HIS A 650 -13.41 24.05 38.31
N GLY A 651 -13.66 24.34 37.03
CA GLY A 651 -14.10 23.38 36.02
C GLY A 651 -13.04 22.37 35.64
#